data_AF-A0A950SE66-F1
#
_entry.id   AF-A0A950SE66-F1
#
_cell.length_a   1.000
_cell.length_b   1.000
_cell.length_c   1.000
_cell.angle_alpha   90.00
_cell.angle_beta   90.00
_cell.angle_gamma   90.00
#
_symmetry.space_group_name_H-M   'P 1'
#
loop_
_entity.id
_entity.type
_entity.pdbx_description
1 polymer ?
#
loop_
_entity_poly.entity_id
_entity_poly.type
_entity_poly.pdbx_seq_one_letter_code
_entity_poly.pdbx_strand_id
1 'polypeptide(L)'
;MRTTALAPLLILAGCSIIAPPAPPPPAPGPTPAAPVAYGFKLEEEVKILQIEDRRQYYAPLIDWGIHHPNALHRARMALALGRIGPQTFVDVNNNGQRDEGEQQAGVAQLVTLVHDPDANVRATAAFALGQIADAASIDALVQFANDADGDVAGEAVEALSKLAAKVPLARYAAFTAAQVPEGIRARAIRLLFRFKSDEASTIAADALASPSPRIREEATYALARRAFAAARPRLELLVNDPNPQTRANVMSALGRIAAPESLPLLIEALRDPHPWVRTNAVVAIARLAAKERHNIERPEMPQDALRVLELLEDPDPGTRASSIDTLGYYAVHSDPARRRLLDVAANGSRWDRELAAGAIAKNLGDEKLLPAELTGWAKVRVLEAASAVSDAVRQRYAHDPDPLVRAQALATIADDHIDANLPLIRAGLDDPDVIVRGYAIGAFGKSHDPNKLATLQAAEKRARSDKQNDARLAAIGSLAEIDYPERESVLRAQLADADPVVRRIAADSIEQKLKKPRPQYTPLPVTRTDYAQIVEWSHHPHTATIHMTRGNINIALLTQDAPVTTWNFAQLARAKYFDNSSFMRVVPNFVIQGGDPRNDMEGGPGYAIRDEINLQKYTRAAVGMALSGPDTGGSQFFITHSPQPHLDGGYTIFGRVTAGMTAVVDQTERGDRVETITID
;
A
#
# COMPACT_ATOMS: atom_id res chain seq x y z
N MET A 1 -83.94 31.09 12.27
CA MET A 1 -83.64 29.71 11.81
C MET A 1 -82.94 29.78 10.47
N ARG A 2 -81.87 28.97 10.33
CA ARG A 2 -80.99 28.72 9.17
C ARG A 2 -79.74 29.59 9.03
N THR A 3 -78.74 29.09 9.76
CA THR A 3 -77.29 29.14 9.62
C THR A 3 -76.77 28.50 8.31
N THR A 4 -75.46 28.70 8.11
CA THR A 4 -74.46 28.05 7.21
C THR A 4 -74.08 28.87 5.97
N ALA A 5 -72.82 29.00 5.55
CA ALA A 5 -71.48 28.91 6.13
C ALA A 5 -70.55 29.27 4.95
N LEU A 6 -69.64 30.23 5.10
CA LEU A 6 -68.61 30.51 4.09
C LEU A 6 -67.49 29.47 4.22
N ALA A 7 -67.16 28.79 3.11
CA ALA A 7 -65.99 27.92 3.00
C ALA A 7 -64.72 28.75 2.70
N PRO A 8 -63.58 28.52 3.38
CA PRO A 8 -62.32 29.13 2.99
C PRO A 8 -61.62 28.28 1.92
N LEU A 9 -61.15 28.97 0.88
CA LEU A 9 -60.34 28.41 -0.20
C LEU A 9 -58.90 28.19 0.34
N LEU A 10 -58.49 26.93 0.52
CA LEU A 10 -57.10 26.57 0.83
C LEU A 10 -56.25 26.68 -0.45
N ILE A 11 -55.25 27.55 -0.42
CA ILE A 11 -54.17 27.62 -1.43
C ILE A 11 -53.19 26.49 -1.13
N LEU A 12 -53.18 25.44 -1.96
CA LEU A 12 -52.15 24.41 -1.96
C LEU A 12 -50.88 24.96 -2.62
N ALA A 13 -49.92 25.39 -1.80
CA ALA A 13 -48.55 25.63 -2.26
C ALA A 13 -47.85 24.27 -2.46
N GLY A 14 -47.67 23.86 -3.72
CA GLY A 14 -46.88 22.70 -4.08
C GLY A 14 -45.39 22.99 -3.86
N CYS A 15 -44.84 22.53 -2.72
CA CYS A 15 -43.39 22.43 -2.53
C CYS A 15 -42.85 21.36 -3.48
N SER A 16 -42.31 21.79 -4.61
CA SER A 16 -41.47 20.93 -5.46
C SER A 16 -40.13 20.76 -4.75
N ILE A 17 -39.90 19.58 -4.18
CA ILE A 17 -38.59 19.17 -3.67
C ILE A 17 -37.69 19.00 -4.89
N ILE A 18 -36.91 20.03 -5.20
CA ILE A 18 -35.83 19.93 -6.19
C ILE A 18 -34.76 19.05 -5.54
N ALA A 19 -34.65 17.81 -6.00
CA ALA A 19 -33.54 16.94 -5.65
C ALA A 19 -32.21 17.67 -5.97
N PRO A 20 -31.20 17.62 -5.10
CA PRO A 20 -29.89 18.17 -5.43
C PRO A 20 -29.39 17.50 -6.72
N PRO A 21 -28.73 18.26 -7.62
CA PRO A 21 -28.19 17.70 -8.84
C PRO A 21 -27.26 16.53 -8.48
N ALA A 22 -27.43 15.40 -9.17
CA ALA A 22 -26.54 14.26 -9.02
C ALA A 22 -25.09 14.74 -9.17
N PRO A 23 -24.15 14.28 -8.32
CA PRO A 23 -22.75 14.63 -8.47
C PRO A 23 -22.32 14.26 -9.89
N PRO A 24 -21.48 15.09 -10.55
CA PRO A 24 -20.98 14.75 -11.86
C PRO A 24 -20.32 13.36 -11.79
N PRO A 25 -20.56 12.49 -12.78
CA PRO A 25 -19.86 11.21 -12.83
C PRO A 25 -18.35 11.50 -12.75
N PRO A 26 -17.58 10.66 -12.03
CA PRO A 26 -16.14 10.80 -11.99
C PRO A 26 -15.62 10.90 -13.43
N ALA A 27 -14.67 11.82 -13.66
CA ALA A 27 -14.07 11.98 -14.98
C ALA A 27 -13.69 10.59 -15.52
N PRO A 28 -14.01 10.28 -16.79
CA PRO A 28 -13.64 9.00 -17.36
C PRO A 28 -12.14 8.78 -17.11
N GLY A 29 -11.80 7.59 -16.59
CA GLY A 29 -10.40 7.23 -16.41
C GLY A 29 -9.66 7.43 -17.72
N PRO A 30 -8.38 7.85 -17.69
CA PRO A 30 -7.62 8.08 -18.92
C PRO A 30 -7.78 6.86 -19.83
N THR A 31 -8.28 7.09 -21.04
CA THR A 31 -8.24 6.08 -22.09
C THR A 31 -6.78 5.69 -22.23
N PRO A 32 -6.44 4.39 -22.34
CA PRO A 32 -5.06 3.99 -22.53
C PRO A 32 -4.53 4.71 -23.76
N ALA A 33 -3.58 5.62 -23.56
CA ALA A 33 -2.87 6.21 -24.68
C ALA A 33 -2.20 5.04 -25.42
N ALA A 34 -2.24 5.06 -26.75
CA ALA A 34 -1.47 4.10 -27.52
C ALA A 34 -0.02 4.13 -27.02
N PRO A 35 0.63 2.96 -26.81
CA PRO A 35 1.98 2.92 -26.31
C PRO A 35 2.88 3.82 -27.16
N VAL A 36 3.54 4.79 -26.53
CA VAL A 36 4.57 5.58 -27.21
C VAL A 36 5.75 4.64 -27.41
N ALA A 37 5.84 4.03 -28.59
CA ALA A 37 7.01 3.26 -28.96
C ALA A 37 8.21 4.21 -28.94
N TYR A 38 9.22 3.88 -28.13
CA TYR A 38 10.42 4.72 -27.99
C TYR A 38 11.24 4.78 -29.29
N GLY A 39 10.99 3.87 -30.25
CA GLY A 39 11.63 3.85 -31.56
C GLY A 39 12.96 3.08 -31.60
N PHE A 40 13.26 2.32 -30.55
CA PHE A 40 14.43 1.44 -30.50
C PHE A 40 14.24 0.22 -31.40
N LYS A 41 15.37 -0.38 -31.79
CA LYS A 41 15.36 -1.74 -32.35
C LYS A 41 15.04 -2.73 -31.24
N LEU A 42 14.43 -3.86 -31.61
CA LEU A 42 14.13 -4.97 -30.69
C LEU A 42 15.33 -5.36 -29.82
N GLU A 43 16.51 -5.50 -30.44
CA GLU A 43 17.76 -5.87 -29.74
C GLU A 43 18.19 -4.83 -28.69
N GLU A 44 17.95 -3.54 -28.95
CA GLU A 44 18.29 -2.45 -28.05
C GLU A 44 17.34 -2.44 -26.84
N GLU A 45 16.03 -2.61 -27.05
CA GLU A 45 15.05 -2.70 -25.96
C GLU A 45 15.26 -3.95 -25.11
N VAL A 46 15.56 -5.08 -25.74
CA VAL A 46 15.94 -6.32 -25.05
C VAL A 46 17.15 -6.06 -24.15
N LYS A 47 18.17 -5.36 -24.66
CA LYS A 47 19.36 -5.05 -23.87
C LYS A 47 19.05 -4.09 -22.71
N ILE A 48 18.22 -3.07 -22.92
CA ILE A 48 17.76 -2.16 -21.86
C ILE A 48 17.00 -2.98 -20.79
N LEU A 49 16.09 -3.84 -21.20
CA LEU A 49 15.30 -4.66 -20.29
C LEU A 49 16.17 -5.61 -19.47
N GLN A 50 17.19 -6.21 -20.08
CA GLN A 50 18.18 -7.05 -19.40
C GLN A 50 18.97 -6.31 -18.32
N ILE A 51 19.43 -5.09 -18.60
CA ILE A 51 20.21 -4.33 -17.60
C ILE A 51 19.34 -3.83 -16.46
N GLU A 52 18.07 -3.48 -16.71
CA GLU A 52 17.11 -3.17 -15.64
C GLU A 52 16.85 -4.40 -14.77
N ASP A 53 16.63 -5.56 -15.40
CA ASP A 53 16.36 -6.82 -14.70
C ASP A 53 17.52 -7.24 -13.81
N ARG A 54 18.74 -7.04 -14.29
CA ARG A 54 19.97 -7.37 -13.55
C ARG A 54 20.44 -6.26 -12.62
N ARG A 55 19.75 -5.10 -12.59
CA ARG A 55 20.24 -3.84 -12.00
C ARG A 55 21.71 -3.56 -12.35
N GLN A 56 22.06 -3.77 -13.61
CA GLN A 56 23.44 -3.69 -14.08
C GLN A 56 23.72 -2.34 -14.71
N TYR A 57 24.71 -1.62 -14.20
CA TYR A 57 25.24 -0.45 -14.89
C TYR A 57 26.12 -0.89 -16.08
N TYR A 58 25.71 -0.55 -17.29
CA TYR A 58 26.46 -0.87 -18.52
C TYR A 58 26.82 0.41 -19.28
N ALA A 59 28.01 0.95 -19.00
CA ALA A 59 28.45 2.26 -19.47
C ALA A 59 28.29 2.48 -20.99
N PRO A 60 28.68 1.57 -21.90
CA PRO A 60 28.58 1.83 -23.34
C PRO A 60 27.15 2.12 -23.82
N LEU A 61 26.16 1.39 -23.31
CA LEU A 61 24.76 1.60 -23.68
C LEU A 61 24.20 2.86 -23.02
N ILE A 62 24.58 3.12 -21.78
CA ILE A 62 24.11 4.28 -21.00
C ILE A 62 24.63 5.58 -21.62
N ASP A 63 25.93 5.64 -21.89
CA ASP A 63 26.57 6.81 -22.50
C ASP A 63 26.00 7.06 -23.91
N TRP A 64 25.80 6.01 -24.71
CA TRP A 64 25.11 6.13 -26.00
C TRP A 64 23.67 6.65 -25.85
N GLY A 65 22.90 6.09 -24.90
CA GLY A 65 21.49 6.40 -24.72
C GLY A 65 21.24 7.81 -24.21
N ILE A 66 22.05 8.29 -23.25
CA ILE A 66 21.95 9.64 -22.66
C ILE A 66 22.32 10.73 -23.67
N HIS A 67 23.22 10.45 -24.62
CA HIS A 67 23.63 11.42 -25.65
C HIS A 67 22.91 11.21 -27.00
N HIS A 68 21.90 10.34 -27.04
CA HIS A 68 21.22 10.00 -28.28
C HIS A 68 20.46 11.22 -28.87
N PRO A 69 20.45 11.44 -30.19
CA PRO A 69 19.74 12.57 -30.80
C PRO A 69 18.22 12.55 -30.57
N ASN A 70 17.62 11.35 -30.51
CA ASN A 70 16.20 11.16 -30.20
C ASN A 70 15.93 11.34 -28.69
N ALA A 71 15.06 12.31 -28.34
CA ALA A 71 14.66 12.59 -26.96
C ALA A 71 13.98 11.39 -26.28
N LEU A 72 13.20 10.58 -27.02
CA LEU A 72 12.57 9.38 -26.48
C LEU A 72 13.61 8.36 -26.00
N HIS A 73 14.74 8.23 -26.72
CA HIS A 73 15.81 7.33 -26.30
C HIS A 73 16.50 7.82 -25.02
N ARG A 74 16.75 9.13 -24.93
CA ARG A 74 17.33 9.76 -23.73
C ARG A 74 16.42 9.59 -22.52
N ALA A 75 15.12 9.83 -22.68
CA ALA A 75 14.13 9.63 -21.61
C ALA A 75 14.07 8.15 -21.18
N ARG A 76 14.03 7.20 -22.12
CA ARG A 76 14.04 5.77 -21.80
C ARG A 76 15.30 5.36 -21.04
N MET A 77 16.46 5.89 -21.42
CA MET A 77 17.72 5.61 -20.73
C MET A 77 17.73 6.21 -19.32
N ALA A 78 17.23 7.43 -19.15
CA ALA A 78 17.05 8.04 -17.83
C ALA A 78 16.14 7.18 -16.93
N LEU A 79 15.01 6.69 -17.46
CA LEU A 79 14.13 5.76 -16.73
C LEU A 79 14.84 4.45 -16.37
N ALA A 80 15.64 3.90 -17.29
CA ALA A 80 16.40 2.67 -17.04
C ALA A 80 17.40 2.85 -15.89
N LEU A 81 18.10 3.98 -15.82
CA LEU A 81 18.97 4.32 -14.69
C LEU A 81 18.20 4.38 -13.36
N GLY A 82 17.03 5.01 -13.36
CA GLY A 82 16.15 5.04 -12.19
C GLY A 82 15.68 3.65 -11.75
N ARG A 83 15.46 2.73 -12.70
CA ARG A 83 15.06 1.33 -12.44
C ARG A 83 16.21 0.43 -12.00
N ILE A 84 17.43 0.66 -12.50
CA ILE A 84 18.64 0.06 -11.92
C ILE A 84 18.73 0.46 -10.44
N GLY A 85 18.43 1.72 -10.14
CA GLY A 85 18.10 2.19 -8.80
C GLY A 85 19.30 2.23 -7.84
N PRO A 86 19.04 2.34 -6.53
CA PRO A 86 20.08 2.69 -5.54
C PRO A 86 21.04 1.55 -5.21
N GLN A 87 20.79 0.35 -5.74
CA GLN A 87 21.48 -0.88 -5.37
C GLN A 87 22.83 -1.04 -6.09
N THR A 88 23.07 -0.24 -7.12
CA THR A 88 24.26 -0.30 -7.96
C THR A 88 25.09 0.96 -7.77
N PHE A 89 26.38 0.80 -7.53
CA PHE A 89 27.31 1.88 -7.24
C PHE A 89 28.54 1.79 -8.14
N VAL A 90 29.31 2.87 -8.19
CA VAL A 90 30.61 2.90 -8.89
C VAL A 90 31.65 2.30 -7.95
N ASP A 91 32.00 1.03 -8.18
CA ASP A 91 33.01 0.29 -7.43
C ASP A 91 34.42 0.67 -7.94
N VAL A 92 35.03 1.70 -7.34
CA VAL A 92 36.28 2.30 -7.83
C VAL A 92 37.49 1.39 -7.53
N ASN A 93 37.43 0.63 -6.45
CA ASN A 93 38.51 -0.26 -6.01
C ASN A 93 38.28 -1.74 -6.38
N ASN A 94 37.17 -2.04 -7.05
CA ASN A 94 36.79 -3.35 -7.56
C ASN A 94 36.71 -4.42 -6.45
N ASN A 95 36.24 -4.03 -5.26
CA ASN A 95 36.12 -4.91 -4.09
C ASN A 95 34.71 -5.54 -3.96
N GLY A 96 33.76 -5.14 -4.80
CA GLY A 96 32.38 -5.61 -4.82
C GLY A 96 31.52 -5.10 -3.66
N GLN A 97 31.95 -4.07 -2.94
CA GLN A 97 31.32 -3.50 -1.75
C GLN A 97 31.25 -1.98 -1.86
N ARG A 98 30.14 -1.40 -1.39
CA ARG A 98 29.96 0.05 -1.46
C ARG A 98 30.72 0.74 -0.34
N ASP A 99 31.79 1.46 -0.68
CA ASP A 99 32.57 2.23 0.27
C ASP A 99 32.01 3.64 0.52
N GLU A 100 32.39 4.24 1.65
CA GLU A 100 32.00 5.62 1.97
C GLU A 100 32.53 6.60 0.91
N GLY A 101 31.62 7.36 0.29
CA GLY A 101 31.95 8.33 -0.75
C GLY A 101 31.72 7.81 -2.17
N GLU A 102 31.50 6.51 -2.39
CA GLU A 102 31.10 5.98 -3.68
C GLU A 102 29.66 6.37 -4.03
N GLN A 103 29.50 6.96 -5.22
CA GLN A 103 28.22 7.39 -5.75
C GLN A 103 27.45 6.20 -6.29
N GLN A 104 26.12 6.31 -6.24
CA GLN A 104 25.25 5.40 -6.96
C GLN A 104 25.48 5.56 -8.48
N ALA A 105 25.45 4.43 -9.20
CA ALA A 105 25.72 4.41 -10.62
C ALA A 105 24.63 5.17 -11.40
N GLY A 106 25.02 5.94 -12.42
CA GLY A 106 24.11 6.71 -13.26
C GLY A 106 23.77 8.12 -12.76
N VAL A 107 24.10 8.48 -11.51
CA VAL A 107 23.82 9.83 -10.98
C VAL A 107 24.53 10.90 -11.80
N ALA A 108 25.82 10.72 -12.09
CA ALA A 108 26.60 11.67 -12.90
C ALA A 108 25.97 11.90 -14.28
N GLN A 109 25.51 10.83 -14.95
CA GLN A 109 24.88 10.91 -16.26
C GLN A 109 23.53 11.64 -16.19
N LEU A 110 22.68 11.31 -15.21
CA LEU A 110 21.38 11.95 -15.04
C LEU A 110 21.47 13.44 -14.72
N VAL A 111 22.48 13.85 -13.95
CA VAL A 111 22.71 15.28 -13.63
C VAL A 111 22.98 16.10 -14.90
N THR A 112 23.64 15.53 -15.91
CA THR A 112 23.89 16.26 -17.18
C THR A 112 22.61 16.62 -17.93
N LEU A 113 21.52 15.87 -17.72
CA LEU A 113 20.25 16.09 -18.39
C LEU A 113 19.48 17.31 -17.88
N VAL A 114 19.97 18.02 -16.86
CA VAL A 114 19.35 19.27 -16.38
C VAL A 114 19.24 20.34 -17.46
N HIS A 115 20.09 20.27 -18.49
CA HIS A 115 20.08 21.18 -19.62
C HIS A 115 19.53 20.55 -20.91
N ASP A 116 18.88 19.39 -20.83
CA ASP A 116 18.29 18.76 -22.02
C ASP A 116 17.20 19.66 -22.63
N PRO A 117 17.15 19.85 -23.95
CA PRO A 117 16.12 20.68 -24.57
C PRO A 117 14.70 20.12 -24.38
N ASP A 118 14.55 18.82 -24.20
CA ASP A 118 13.24 18.15 -24.11
C ASP A 118 12.76 18.02 -22.65
N ALA A 119 11.58 18.54 -22.35
CA ALA A 119 11.01 18.55 -21.01
C ALA A 119 10.73 17.13 -20.48
N ASN A 120 10.34 16.18 -21.33
CA ASN A 120 10.09 14.80 -20.90
C ASN A 120 11.39 14.11 -20.47
N VAL A 121 12.51 14.39 -21.15
CA VAL A 121 13.83 13.91 -20.74
C VAL A 121 14.18 14.48 -19.36
N ARG A 122 14.01 15.79 -19.15
CA ARG A 122 14.29 16.45 -17.87
C ARG A 122 13.43 15.91 -16.73
N ALA A 123 12.12 15.75 -16.95
CA ALA A 123 11.21 15.19 -15.96
C ALA A 123 11.56 13.74 -15.59
N THR A 124 11.90 12.92 -16.60
CA THR A 124 12.31 11.53 -16.39
C THR A 124 13.64 11.44 -15.65
N ALA A 125 14.58 12.35 -15.93
CA ALA A 125 15.84 12.44 -15.20
C ALA A 125 15.62 12.82 -13.74
N ALA A 126 14.76 13.80 -13.45
CA ALA A 126 14.39 14.17 -12.09
C ALA A 126 13.73 13.00 -11.33
N PHE A 127 12.80 12.30 -11.98
CA PHE A 127 12.19 11.08 -11.43
C PHE A 127 13.25 10.02 -11.09
N ALA A 128 14.16 9.73 -12.03
CA ALA A 128 15.21 8.72 -11.87
C ALA A 128 16.17 9.05 -10.73
N LEU A 129 16.61 10.30 -10.61
CA LEU A 129 17.42 10.78 -9.48
C LEU A 129 16.67 10.60 -8.15
N GLY A 130 15.36 10.85 -8.12
CA GLY A 130 14.52 10.58 -6.95
C GLY A 130 14.42 9.10 -6.57
N GLN A 131 14.47 8.19 -7.55
CA GLN A 131 14.48 6.74 -7.30
C GLN A 131 15.83 6.24 -6.77
N ILE A 132 16.92 6.81 -7.28
CA ILE A 132 18.27 6.49 -6.80
C ILE A 132 18.49 7.11 -5.40
N ALA A 133 17.91 8.28 -5.13
CA ALA A 133 17.94 8.96 -3.84
C ALA A 133 19.37 9.19 -3.27
N ASP A 134 20.36 9.40 -4.14
CA ASP A 134 21.74 9.75 -3.78
C ASP A 134 21.83 11.24 -3.37
N ALA A 135 22.53 11.54 -2.28
CA ALA A 135 22.72 12.91 -1.80
C ALA A 135 23.42 13.80 -2.85
N ALA A 136 24.28 13.23 -3.69
CA ALA A 136 24.96 13.95 -4.77
C ALA A 136 23.99 14.56 -5.80
N SER A 137 22.74 14.07 -5.87
CA SER A 137 21.72 14.58 -6.79
C SER A 137 20.96 15.82 -6.29
N ILE A 138 21.11 16.21 -5.02
CA ILE A 138 20.27 17.24 -4.39
C ILE A 138 20.37 18.58 -5.14
N ASP A 139 21.56 19.00 -5.53
CA ASP A 139 21.75 20.28 -6.21
C ASP A 139 21.12 20.30 -7.61
N ALA A 140 21.29 19.20 -8.37
CA ALA A 140 20.64 19.05 -9.67
C ALA A 140 19.12 19.01 -9.54
N LEU A 141 18.59 18.29 -8.54
CA LEU A 141 17.15 18.24 -8.28
C LEU A 141 16.57 19.60 -7.90
N VAL A 142 17.32 20.45 -7.19
CA VAL A 142 16.89 21.84 -6.96
C VAL A 142 16.91 22.66 -8.24
N GLN A 143 17.85 22.43 -9.16
CA GLN A 143 17.82 23.08 -10.47
C GLN A 143 16.60 22.64 -11.28
N PHE A 144 16.32 21.33 -11.36
CA PHE A 144 15.10 20.82 -11.99
C PHE A 144 13.82 21.35 -11.34
N ALA A 145 13.79 21.53 -10.01
CA ALA A 145 12.63 22.09 -9.31
C ALA A 145 12.38 23.58 -9.62
N ASN A 146 13.34 24.26 -10.25
CA ASN A 146 13.20 25.62 -10.77
C ASN A 146 13.09 25.66 -12.30
N ASP A 147 12.81 24.53 -12.95
CA ASP A 147 12.60 24.47 -14.40
C ASP A 147 11.39 25.33 -14.82
N ALA A 148 11.45 25.84 -16.05
CA ALA A 148 10.35 26.60 -16.63
C ALA A 148 9.12 25.73 -16.91
N ASP A 149 9.33 24.43 -17.16
CA ASP A 149 8.28 23.45 -17.32
C ASP A 149 7.76 22.95 -15.96
N GLY A 150 6.45 23.10 -15.74
CA GLY A 150 5.82 22.78 -14.47
C GLY A 150 5.78 21.29 -14.12
N ASP A 151 5.80 20.40 -15.12
CA ASP A 151 5.84 18.96 -14.90
C ASP A 151 7.23 18.51 -14.48
N VAL A 152 8.28 19.05 -15.11
CA VAL A 152 9.68 18.86 -14.69
C VAL A 152 9.86 19.34 -13.25
N ALA A 153 9.45 20.58 -12.96
CA ALA A 153 9.60 21.16 -11.63
C ALA A 153 8.81 20.39 -10.57
N GLY A 154 7.58 19.98 -10.89
CA GLY A 154 6.77 19.17 -10.00
C GLY A 154 7.40 17.79 -9.72
N GLU A 155 7.91 17.11 -10.74
CA GLU A 155 8.56 15.80 -10.56
C GLU A 155 9.86 15.92 -9.74
N ALA A 156 10.63 16.99 -9.94
CA ALA A 156 11.82 17.28 -9.15
C ALA A 156 11.52 17.56 -7.68
N VAL A 157 10.43 18.29 -7.37
CA VAL A 157 9.95 18.45 -6.00
C VAL A 157 9.58 17.10 -5.38
N GLU A 158 8.92 16.22 -6.15
CA GLU A 158 8.61 14.88 -5.66
C GLU A 158 9.86 14.05 -5.39
N ALA A 159 10.84 14.11 -6.30
CA ALA A 159 12.15 13.48 -6.14
C ALA A 159 12.89 14.00 -4.89
N LEU A 160 12.98 15.31 -4.68
CA LEU A 160 13.59 15.90 -3.48
C LEU A 160 12.97 15.37 -2.18
N SER A 161 11.65 15.20 -2.16
CA SER A 161 10.96 14.68 -0.97
C SER A 161 11.33 13.23 -0.64
N LYS A 162 11.76 12.42 -1.62
CA LYS A 162 12.29 11.06 -1.38
C LYS A 162 13.63 11.10 -0.65
N LEU A 163 14.36 12.22 -0.75
CA LEU A 163 15.58 12.51 0.00
C LEU A 163 15.32 13.31 1.30
N ALA A 164 14.11 13.29 1.86
CA ALA A 164 13.75 14.10 3.04
C ALA A 164 14.67 13.87 4.28
N ALA A 165 15.32 12.70 4.40
CA ALA A 165 16.30 12.45 5.46
C ALA A 165 17.68 13.11 5.22
N LYS A 166 17.95 13.56 3.99
CA LYS A 166 19.25 14.09 3.54
C LYS A 166 19.17 15.58 3.15
N VAL A 167 17.97 16.06 2.76
CA VAL A 167 17.73 17.46 2.37
C VAL A 167 17.24 18.27 3.57
N PRO A 168 17.85 19.43 3.89
CA PRO A 168 17.34 20.32 4.91
C PRO A 168 15.91 20.80 4.58
N LEU A 169 14.99 20.74 5.56
CA LEU A 169 13.59 21.13 5.37
C LEU A 169 13.46 22.56 4.81
N ALA A 170 14.25 23.52 5.30
CA ALA A 170 14.20 24.90 4.81
C ALA A 170 14.43 25.01 3.29
N ARG A 171 15.32 24.18 2.73
CA ARG A 171 15.61 24.14 1.30
C ARG A 171 14.42 23.59 0.50
N TYR A 172 13.73 22.59 1.04
CA TYR A 172 12.53 22.04 0.42
C TYR A 172 11.30 22.95 0.59
N ALA A 173 11.15 23.56 1.76
CA ALA A 173 10.03 24.44 2.12
C ALA A 173 9.95 25.69 1.23
N ALA A 174 11.05 26.10 0.59
CA ALA A 174 11.02 27.16 -0.41
C ALA A 174 10.00 26.91 -1.53
N PHE A 175 9.74 25.64 -1.89
CA PHE A 175 8.78 25.25 -2.93
C PHE A 175 7.31 25.28 -2.46
N THR A 176 7.02 25.54 -1.18
CA THR A 176 5.65 25.65 -0.65
C THR A 176 5.15 27.11 -0.59
N ALA A 177 6.04 28.06 -0.91
CA ALA A 177 5.79 29.48 -0.80
C ALA A 177 4.75 29.98 -1.83
N ALA A 178 4.06 31.08 -1.52
CA ALA A 178 2.90 31.55 -2.30
C ALA A 178 3.25 32.01 -3.73
N GLN A 179 4.50 32.44 -3.96
CA GLN A 179 4.99 32.85 -5.27
C GLN A 179 5.31 31.68 -6.21
N VAL A 180 5.40 30.46 -5.68
CA VAL A 180 5.67 29.25 -6.47
C VAL A 180 4.39 28.88 -7.23
N PRO A 181 4.48 28.51 -8.53
CA PRO A 181 3.31 28.08 -9.30
C PRO A 181 2.48 27.02 -8.57
N GLU A 182 1.15 27.17 -8.59
CA GLU A 182 0.25 26.42 -7.72
C GLU A 182 0.43 24.90 -7.84
N GLY A 183 0.66 24.37 -9.05
CA GLY A 183 0.85 22.94 -9.26
C GLY A 183 2.08 22.37 -8.53
N ILE A 184 3.20 23.09 -8.59
CA ILE A 184 4.46 22.74 -7.91
C ILE A 184 4.26 22.88 -6.40
N ARG A 185 3.67 24.00 -5.98
CA ARG A 185 3.38 24.30 -4.57
C ARG A 185 2.50 23.24 -3.92
N ALA A 186 1.42 22.84 -4.60
CA ALA A 186 0.50 21.80 -4.15
C ALA A 186 1.24 20.46 -3.97
N ARG A 187 2.07 20.07 -4.95
CA ARG A 187 2.88 18.85 -4.88
C ARG A 187 3.92 18.91 -3.76
N ALA A 188 4.54 20.07 -3.53
CA ALA A 188 5.48 20.29 -2.44
C ALA A 188 4.82 20.08 -1.07
N ILE A 189 3.65 20.70 -0.88
CA ILE A 189 2.84 20.63 0.35
C ILE A 189 2.40 19.19 0.63
N ARG A 190 1.88 18.48 -0.39
CA ARG A 190 1.45 17.07 -0.29
C ARG A 190 2.49 16.17 0.36
N LEU A 191 3.77 16.43 0.08
CA LEU A 191 4.88 15.54 0.41
C LEU A 191 5.64 15.94 1.69
N LEU A 192 5.21 17.00 2.38
CA LEU A 192 5.81 17.44 3.65
C LEU A 192 5.79 16.35 4.73
N PHE A 193 4.86 15.39 4.68
CA PHE A 193 4.82 14.27 5.63
C PHE A 193 6.09 13.40 5.62
N ARG A 194 6.88 13.42 4.54
CA ARG A 194 8.13 12.65 4.43
C ARG A 194 9.25 13.19 5.33
N PHE A 195 9.22 14.47 5.71
CA PHE A 195 10.21 15.09 6.60
C PHE A 195 10.04 14.74 8.07
N LYS A 196 8.87 14.20 8.45
CA LYS A 196 8.58 13.68 9.81
C LYS A 196 8.88 14.68 10.95
N SER A 197 8.76 15.99 10.70
CA SER A 197 8.96 17.05 11.70
C SER A 197 7.68 17.86 11.93
N ASP A 198 7.58 18.48 13.10
CA ASP A 198 6.45 19.36 13.44
C ASP A 198 6.49 20.68 12.65
N GLU A 199 7.68 21.15 12.29
CA GLU A 199 7.86 22.30 11.39
C GLU A 199 7.25 22.03 10.01
N ALA A 200 7.49 20.85 9.42
CA ALA A 200 6.88 20.46 8.16
C ALA A 200 5.35 20.35 8.28
N SER A 201 4.85 19.78 9.38
CA SER A 201 3.41 19.73 9.67
C SER A 201 2.80 21.13 9.87
N THR A 202 3.55 22.07 10.43
CA THR A 202 3.12 23.48 10.61
C THR A 202 2.91 24.14 9.26
N ILE A 203 3.86 23.97 8.32
CA ILE A 203 3.73 24.48 6.95
C ILE A 203 2.47 23.92 6.26
N ALA A 204 2.22 22.60 6.40
CA ALA A 204 1.00 22.00 5.86
C ALA A 204 -0.26 22.54 6.55
N ALA A 205 -0.23 22.75 7.87
CA ALA A 205 -1.34 23.31 8.63
C ALA A 205 -1.65 24.77 8.25
N ASP A 206 -0.64 25.58 7.93
CA ASP A 206 -0.83 26.95 7.46
C ASP A 206 -1.48 26.97 6.07
N ALA A 207 -1.13 26.01 5.21
CA ALA A 207 -1.70 25.88 3.87
C ALA A 207 -3.21 25.53 3.86
N LEU A 208 -3.79 25.04 4.97
CA LEU A 208 -5.23 24.77 5.10
C LEU A 208 -6.09 26.04 4.92
N ALA A 209 -5.54 27.22 5.20
CA ALA A 209 -6.23 28.50 5.02
C ALA A 209 -6.26 29.00 3.57
N SER A 210 -5.66 28.25 2.63
CA SER A 210 -5.57 28.66 1.22
C SER A 210 -6.96 28.75 0.56
N PRO A 211 -7.22 29.78 -0.27
CA PRO A 211 -8.44 29.83 -1.07
C PRO A 211 -8.47 28.74 -2.16
N SER A 212 -7.31 28.24 -2.61
CA SER A 212 -7.24 27.17 -3.61
C SER A 212 -7.69 25.83 -3.01
N PRO A 213 -8.74 25.18 -3.57
CA PRO A 213 -9.19 23.85 -3.15
C PRO A 213 -8.09 22.80 -3.29
N ARG A 214 -7.25 22.91 -4.32
CA ARG A 214 -6.13 22.00 -4.58
C ARG A 214 -5.10 22.08 -3.45
N ILE A 215 -4.74 23.28 -3.02
CA ILE A 215 -3.79 23.46 -1.91
C ILE A 215 -4.36 22.89 -0.60
N ARG A 216 -5.66 23.08 -0.32
CA ARG A 216 -6.30 22.51 0.87
C ARG A 216 -6.34 20.97 0.83
N GLU A 217 -6.65 20.40 -0.33
CA GLU A 217 -6.64 18.94 -0.52
C GLU A 217 -5.24 18.36 -0.20
N GLU A 218 -4.18 18.95 -0.75
CA GLU A 218 -2.82 18.44 -0.55
C GLU A 218 -2.29 18.68 0.87
N ALA A 219 -2.66 19.80 1.49
CA ALA A 219 -2.36 20.08 2.89
C ALA A 219 -3.05 19.09 3.84
N THR A 220 -4.33 18.81 3.62
CA THR A 220 -5.07 17.80 4.40
C THR A 220 -4.52 16.40 4.17
N TYR A 221 -4.08 16.05 2.95
CA TYR A 221 -3.43 14.77 2.68
C TYR A 221 -2.13 14.61 3.48
N ALA A 222 -1.26 15.64 3.50
CA ALA A 222 -0.03 15.60 4.26
C ALA A 222 -0.28 15.39 5.77
N LEU A 223 -1.25 16.11 6.34
CA LEU A 223 -1.64 15.98 7.75
C LEU A 223 -2.38 14.66 8.05
N ALA A 224 -3.09 14.10 7.09
CA ALA A 224 -3.67 12.77 7.21
C ALA A 224 -2.59 11.67 7.29
N ARG A 225 -1.33 11.94 6.90
CA ARG A 225 -0.23 10.96 6.97
C ARG A 225 0.61 11.06 8.24
N ARG A 226 0.48 12.14 9.01
CA ARG A 226 1.21 12.38 10.26
C ARG A 226 0.32 13.13 11.26
N ALA A 227 0.08 12.52 12.42
CA ALA A 227 -0.65 13.19 13.50
C ALA A 227 0.06 14.50 13.91
N PHE A 228 -0.68 15.59 13.98
CA PHE A 228 -0.16 16.90 14.41
C PHE A 228 -1.28 17.68 15.12
N ALA A 229 -1.29 17.64 16.44
CA ALA A 229 -2.40 18.14 17.26
C ALA A 229 -2.68 19.65 17.04
N ALA A 230 -1.64 20.46 16.80
CA ALA A 230 -1.79 21.90 16.59
C ALA A 230 -2.58 22.26 15.30
N ALA A 231 -2.70 21.34 14.33
CA ALA A 231 -3.53 21.56 13.15
C ALA A 231 -5.03 21.38 13.41
N ARG A 232 -5.45 20.79 14.54
CA ARG A 232 -6.85 20.42 14.82
C ARG A 232 -7.83 21.58 14.54
N PRO A 233 -7.66 22.80 15.11
CA PRO A 233 -8.64 23.87 14.91
C PRO A 233 -8.81 24.25 13.43
N ARG A 234 -7.74 24.18 12.63
CA ARG A 234 -7.80 24.50 11.20
C ARG A 234 -8.40 23.38 10.37
N LEU A 235 -8.15 22.11 10.76
CA LEU A 235 -8.78 20.95 10.14
C LEU A 235 -10.29 20.95 10.37
N GLU A 236 -10.74 21.30 11.58
CA GLU A 236 -12.17 21.35 11.94
C GLU A 236 -12.95 22.40 11.14
N LEU A 237 -12.30 23.45 10.64
CA LEU A 237 -12.93 24.43 9.73
C LEU A 237 -13.24 23.85 8.33
N LEU A 238 -12.59 22.75 7.96
CA LEU A 238 -12.69 22.12 6.62
C LEU A 238 -13.60 20.89 6.60
N VAL A 239 -14.33 20.60 7.68
CA VAL A 239 -15.28 19.47 7.73
C VAL A 239 -16.42 19.61 6.71
N ASN A 240 -16.70 20.83 6.24
CA ASN A 240 -17.69 21.14 5.22
C ASN A 240 -17.07 21.60 3.89
N ASP A 241 -15.78 21.29 3.64
CA ASP A 241 -15.13 21.66 2.38
C ASP A 241 -15.89 21.08 1.17
N PRO A 242 -16.07 21.82 0.06
CA PRO A 242 -16.79 21.31 -1.11
C PRO A 242 -16.19 20.04 -1.69
N ASN A 243 -14.87 19.84 -1.56
CA ASN A 243 -14.18 18.67 -2.08
C ASN A 243 -14.30 17.48 -1.09
N PRO A 244 -14.93 16.36 -1.49
CA PRO A 244 -15.07 15.18 -0.62
C PRO A 244 -13.73 14.55 -0.24
N GLN A 245 -12.68 14.65 -1.07
CA GLN A 245 -11.36 14.14 -0.73
C GLN A 245 -10.74 14.96 0.42
N THR A 246 -10.89 16.28 0.39
CA THR A 246 -10.48 17.16 1.51
C THR A 246 -11.20 16.76 2.78
N ARG A 247 -12.54 16.61 2.74
CA ARG A 247 -13.33 16.18 3.92
C ARG A 247 -12.89 14.81 4.44
N ALA A 248 -12.66 13.84 3.56
CA ALA A 248 -12.20 12.51 3.95
C ALA A 248 -10.79 12.54 4.59
N ASN A 249 -9.88 13.35 4.03
CA ASN A 249 -8.54 13.57 4.60
C ASN A 249 -8.63 14.26 5.96
N VAL A 250 -9.55 15.22 6.15
CA VAL A 250 -9.81 15.86 7.46
C VAL A 250 -10.24 14.81 8.49
N MET A 251 -11.21 13.94 8.17
CA MET A 251 -11.62 12.86 9.08
C MET A 251 -10.44 11.94 9.43
N SER A 252 -9.63 11.58 8.43
CA SER A 252 -8.44 10.74 8.62
C SER A 252 -7.36 11.39 9.49
N ALA A 253 -7.18 12.71 9.37
CA ALA A 253 -6.24 13.50 10.17
C ALA A 253 -6.73 13.68 11.60
N LEU A 254 -8.00 14.05 11.81
CA LEU A 254 -8.63 14.17 13.13
C LEU A 254 -8.61 12.83 13.88
N GLY A 255 -8.90 11.72 13.19
CA GLY A 255 -8.81 10.38 13.76
C GLY A 255 -7.38 9.97 14.18
N ARG A 256 -6.34 10.49 13.52
CA ARG A 256 -4.93 10.26 13.94
C ARG A 256 -4.53 11.16 15.11
N ILE A 257 -5.04 12.39 15.16
CA ILE A 257 -4.88 13.27 16.32
C ILE A 257 -5.57 12.64 17.54
N ALA A 258 -6.74 12.02 17.32
CA ALA A 258 -7.55 11.34 18.32
C ALA A 258 -7.79 12.24 19.54
N ALA A 259 -8.33 13.44 19.27
CA ALA A 259 -8.74 14.42 20.26
C ALA A 259 -10.26 14.30 20.50
N PRO A 260 -10.72 14.12 21.75
CA PRO A 260 -12.15 13.96 22.07
C PRO A 260 -13.03 15.12 21.60
N GLU A 261 -12.48 16.33 21.55
CA GLU A 261 -13.18 17.54 21.14
C GLU A 261 -13.63 17.51 19.68
N SER A 262 -12.98 16.68 18.85
CA SER A 262 -13.38 16.49 17.45
C SER A 262 -14.53 15.46 17.30
N LEU A 263 -14.87 14.70 18.34
CA LEU A 263 -15.89 13.64 18.27
C LEU A 263 -17.26 14.13 17.76
N PRO A 264 -17.82 15.29 18.19
CA PRO A 264 -19.09 15.79 17.65
C PRO A 264 -19.07 15.91 16.13
N LEU A 265 -17.97 16.44 15.56
CA LEU A 265 -17.81 16.63 14.12
C LEU A 265 -17.64 15.30 13.39
N LEU A 266 -16.90 14.35 13.97
CA LEU A 266 -16.77 13.01 13.40
C LEU A 266 -18.11 12.28 13.35
N ILE A 267 -18.94 12.42 14.38
CA ILE A 267 -20.27 11.81 14.42
C ILE A 267 -21.20 12.48 13.39
N GLU A 268 -21.13 13.80 13.20
CA GLU A 268 -21.90 14.49 12.17
C GLU A 268 -21.51 14.04 10.75
N ALA A 269 -20.20 13.85 10.51
CA ALA A 269 -19.66 13.39 9.24
C ALA A 269 -20.11 11.96 8.84
N LEU A 270 -20.71 11.20 9.76
CA LEU A 270 -21.36 9.93 9.44
C LEU A 270 -22.55 10.08 8.48
N ARG A 271 -23.09 11.30 8.31
CA ARG A 271 -24.17 11.60 7.38
C ARG A 271 -23.71 12.25 6.07
N ASP A 272 -22.40 12.34 5.86
CA ASP A 272 -21.86 12.94 4.64
C ASP A 272 -22.37 12.18 3.40
N PRO A 273 -22.74 12.86 2.31
CA PRO A 273 -23.22 12.20 1.10
C PRO A 273 -22.15 11.28 0.47
N HIS A 274 -20.87 11.54 0.70
CA HIS A 274 -19.77 10.79 0.09
C HIS A 274 -19.29 9.65 1.00
N PRO A 275 -19.21 8.40 0.51
CA PRO A 275 -18.79 7.25 1.32
C PRO A 275 -17.38 7.41 1.89
N TRP A 276 -16.45 7.98 1.13
CA TRP A 276 -15.08 8.22 1.63
C TRP A 276 -15.03 9.00 2.95
N VAL A 277 -15.93 9.97 3.13
CA VAL A 277 -16.00 10.78 4.34
C VAL A 277 -16.59 9.93 5.47
N ARG A 278 -17.72 9.26 5.24
CA ARG A 278 -18.38 8.39 6.23
C ARG A 278 -17.45 7.30 6.74
N THR A 279 -16.79 6.56 5.85
CA THR A 279 -15.84 5.51 6.23
C THR A 279 -14.68 6.07 7.08
N ASN A 280 -14.06 7.20 6.66
CA ASN A 280 -12.96 7.77 7.42
C ASN A 280 -13.41 8.34 8.77
N ALA A 281 -14.64 8.87 8.86
CA ALA A 281 -15.23 9.34 10.10
C ALA A 281 -15.48 8.19 11.09
N VAL A 282 -16.03 7.07 10.62
CA VAL A 282 -16.18 5.82 11.40
C VAL A 282 -14.83 5.33 11.92
N VAL A 283 -13.83 5.21 11.04
CA VAL A 283 -12.47 4.78 11.42
C VAL A 283 -11.83 5.77 12.41
N ALA A 284 -12.09 7.07 12.27
CA ALA A 284 -11.61 8.08 13.21
C ALA A 284 -12.23 7.88 14.61
N ILE A 285 -13.53 7.62 14.70
CA ILE A 285 -14.22 7.34 15.98
C ILE A 285 -13.63 6.09 16.64
N ALA A 286 -13.42 5.01 15.89
CA ALA A 286 -12.77 3.81 16.40
C ALA A 286 -11.37 4.10 16.95
N ARG A 287 -10.57 4.95 16.27
CA ARG A 287 -9.25 5.36 16.76
C ARG A 287 -9.31 6.17 18.06
N LEU A 288 -10.28 7.08 18.21
CA LEU A 288 -10.50 7.80 19.47
C LEU A 288 -10.76 6.82 20.61
N ALA A 289 -11.67 5.86 20.39
CA ALA A 289 -12.03 4.86 21.38
C ALA A 289 -10.90 3.86 21.68
N ALA A 290 -10.09 3.51 20.67
CA ALA A 290 -8.91 2.65 20.80
C ALA A 290 -7.81 3.31 21.64
N LYS A 291 -7.60 4.62 21.47
CA LYS A 291 -6.61 5.38 22.23
C LYS A 291 -6.99 5.41 23.70
N GLU A 292 -8.19 5.88 24.00
CA GLU A 292 -8.76 5.82 25.36
C GLU A 292 -10.27 5.68 25.25
N ARG A 293 -10.83 4.64 25.88
CA ARG A 293 -12.26 4.30 25.74
C ARG A 293 -13.19 5.44 26.21
N HIS A 294 -12.80 6.16 27.26
CA HIS A 294 -13.57 7.28 27.79
C HIS A 294 -13.73 8.45 26.79
N ASN A 295 -12.94 8.50 25.71
CA ASN A 295 -13.07 9.51 24.65
C ASN A 295 -14.44 9.47 23.96
N ILE A 296 -15.14 8.34 23.99
CA ILE A 296 -16.50 8.19 23.45
C ILE A 296 -17.58 8.13 24.54
N GLU A 297 -17.22 8.16 25.82
CA GLU A 297 -18.13 8.05 26.97
C GLU A 297 -18.62 9.44 27.40
N ARG A 298 -19.56 9.99 26.63
CA ARG A 298 -20.23 11.26 26.90
C ARG A 298 -21.75 11.10 27.05
N PRO A 299 -22.49 12.10 27.55
CA PRO A 299 -23.95 12.01 27.69
C PRO A 299 -24.68 11.62 26.39
N GLU A 300 -24.16 12.01 25.23
CA GLU A 300 -24.71 11.73 23.90
C GLU A 300 -24.30 10.36 23.33
N MET A 301 -23.49 9.57 24.06
CA MET A 301 -23.00 8.25 23.60
C MET A 301 -24.14 7.33 23.12
N PRO A 302 -25.32 7.27 23.77
CA PRO A 302 -26.43 6.46 23.26
C PRO A 302 -26.88 6.89 21.85
N GLN A 303 -26.96 8.19 21.58
CA GLN A 303 -27.31 8.71 20.26
C GLN A 303 -26.19 8.50 19.23
N ASP A 304 -24.93 8.64 19.66
CA ASP A 304 -23.76 8.35 18.84
C ASP A 304 -23.75 6.89 18.38
N ALA A 305 -24.04 5.95 19.31
CA ALA A 305 -24.14 4.53 19.02
C ALA A 305 -25.24 4.22 17.99
N LEU A 306 -26.38 4.91 18.06
CA LEU A 306 -27.47 4.77 17.06
C LEU A 306 -27.03 5.25 15.68
N ARG A 307 -26.27 6.36 15.60
CA ARG A 307 -25.72 6.86 14.33
C ARG A 307 -24.73 5.88 13.70
N VAL A 308 -23.89 5.22 14.50
CA VAL A 308 -22.99 4.17 14.01
C VAL A 308 -23.79 2.95 13.56
N LEU A 309 -24.85 2.59 14.29
CA LEU A 309 -25.72 1.46 13.95
C LEU A 309 -26.42 1.65 12.60
N GLU A 310 -26.86 2.86 12.28
CA GLU A 310 -27.47 3.21 10.97
C GLU A 310 -26.55 2.87 9.79
N LEU A 311 -25.22 2.93 9.97
CA LEU A 311 -24.23 2.65 8.91
C LEU A 311 -24.07 1.17 8.58
N LEU A 312 -24.64 0.27 9.37
CA LEU A 312 -24.71 -1.15 9.00
C LEU A 312 -25.56 -1.38 7.75
N GLU A 313 -26.45 -0.44 7.41
CA GLU A 313 -27.27 -0.45 6.20
C GLU A 313 -26.72 0.49 5.11
N ASP A 314 -25.49 1.00 5.25
CA ASP A 314 -24.89 1.89 4.27
C ASP A 314 -24.75 1.18 2.91
N PRO A 315 -25.06 1.83 1.76
CA PRO A 315 -24.88 1.22 0.45
C PRO A 315 -23.41 0.86 0.15
N ASP A 316 -22.45 1.57 0.73
CA ASP A 316 -21.02 1.32 0.56
C ASP A 316 -20.53 0.18 1.48
N PRO A 317 -20.04 -0.96 0.94
CA PRO A 317 -19.59 -2.09 1.76
C PRO A 317 -18.44 -1.73 2.70
N GLY A 318 -17.54 -0.84 2.27
CA GLY A 318 -16.42 -0.42 3.09
C GLY A 318 -16.84 0.36 4.34
N THR A 319 -17.89 1.16 4.22
CA THR A 319 -18.51 1.90 5.33
C THR A 319 -19.22 0.94 6.28
N ARG A 320 -20.02 -0.01 5.76
CA ARG A 320 -20.63 -1.08 6.58
C ARG A 320 -19.57 -1.84 7.37
N ALA A 321 -18.54 -2.35 6.68
CA ALA A 321 -17.44 -3.11 7.27
C ALA A 321 -16.72 -2.31 8.39
N SER A 322 -16.39 -1.05 8.13
CA SER A 322 -15.71 -0.20 9.11
C SER A 322 -16.59 0.10 10.34
N SER A 323 -17.91 0.17 10.15
CA SER A 323 -18.86 0.46 11.23
C SER A 323 -18.97 -0.68 12.23
N ILE A 324 -18.77 -1.94 11.81
CA ILE A 324 -18.84 -3.12 12.69
C ILE A 324 -17.76 -3.09 13.78
N ASP A 325 -16.49 -2.82 13.44
CA ASP A 325 -15.42 -2.68 14.45
C ASP A 325 -15.70 -1.50 15.40
N THR A 326 -16.18 -0.39 14.85
CA THR A 326 -16.53 0.82 15.63
C THR A 326 -17.69 0.55 16.60
N LEU A 327 -18.71 -0.20 16.16
CA LEU A 327 -19.85 -0.60 16.98
C LEU A 327 -19.42 -1.46 18.17
N GLY A 328 -18.35 -2.24 18.03
CA GLY A 328 -17.72 -3.00 19.11
C GLY A 328 -17.38 -2.15 20.33
N TYR A 329 -16.87 -0.93 20.12
CA TYR A 329 -16.55 -0.02 21.22
C TYR A 329 -17.80 0.41 22.00
N TYR A 330 -18.87 0.77 21.28
CA TYR A 330 -20.15 1.18 21.87
C TYR A 330 -20.90 0.01 22.52
N ALA A 331 -20.77 -1.22 22.00
CA ALA A 331 -21.46 -2.41 22.48
C ALA A 331 -21.19 -2.75 23.96
N VAL A 332 -20.11 -2.22 24.55
CA VAL A 332 -19.81 -2.42 25.97
C VAL A 332 -20.87 -1.76 26.86
N HIS A 333 -21.32 -0.55 26.52
CA HIS A 333 -22.21 0.29 27.33
C HIS A 333 -23.55 0.62 26.65
N SER A 334 -23.79 0.11 25.45
CA SER A 334 -25.04 0.30 24.70
C SER A 334 -25.67 -1.04 24.34
N ASP A 335 -26.78 -1.37 25.01
CA ASP A 335 -27.59 -2.56 24.77
C ASP A 335 -28.02 -2.71 23.30
N PRO A 336 -28.54 -1.66 22.62
CA PRO A 336 -28.85 -1.75 21.19
C PRO A 336 -27.65 -2.10 20.33
N ALA A 337 -26.49 -1.47 20.57
CA ALA A 337 -25.27 -1.75 19.83
C ALA A 337 -24.79 -3.18 20.06
N ARG A 338 -24.84 -3.66 21.31
CA ARG A 338 -24.50 -5.03 21.68
C ARG A 338 -25.38 -6.05 20.96
N ARG A 339 -26.70 -5.90 21.03
CA ARG A 339 -27.64 -6.83 20.38
C ARG A 339 -27.42 -6.88 18.88
N ARG A 340 -27.22 -5.72 18.24
CA ARG A 340 -26.98 -5.66 16.80
C ARG A 340 -25.64 -6.28 16.42
N LEU A 341 -24.57 -6.05 17.19
CA LEU A 341 -23.27 -6.68 16.93
C LEU A 341 -23.35 -8.21 17.00
N LEU A 342 -24.05 -8.76 17.99
CA LEU A 342 -24.26 -10.20 18.13
C LEU A 342 -25.12 -10.77 16.98
N ASP A 343 -26.14 -10.03 16.56
CA ASP A 343 -26.96 -10.40 15.40
C ASP A 343 -26.15 -10.41 14.10
N VAL A 344 -25.29 -9.40 13.88
CA VAL A 344 -24.36 -9.36 12.73
C VAL A 344 -23.41 -10.56 12.77
N ALA A 345 -22.88 -10.92 13.93
CA ALA A 345 -22.00 -12.09 14.07
C ALA A 345 -22.70 -13.42 13.74
N ALA A 346 -24.01 -13.53 14.02
CA ALA A 346 -24.79 -14.73 13.74
C ALA A 346 -25.31 -14.78 12.29
N ASN A 347 -25.85 -13.67 11.80
CA ASN A 347 -26.74 -13.62 10.63
C ASN A 347 -26.23 -12.71 9.51
N GLY A 348 -25.13 -11.98 9.71
CA GLY A 348 -24.55 -11.08 8.71
C GLY A 348 -23.96 -11.81 7.49
N SER A 349 -23.47 -11.03 6.52
CA SER A 349 -22.70 -11.57 5.40
C SER A 349 -21.44 -12.30 5.89
N ARG A 350 -20.78 -13.05 5.01
CA ARG A 350 -19.50 -13.69 5.38
C ARG A 350 -18.51 -12.69 5.96
N TRP A 351 -18.31 -11.57 5.28
CA TRP A 351 -17.34 -10.56 5.70
C TRP A 351 -17.77 -9.86 7.00
N ASP A 352 -19.05 -9.54 7.14
CA ASP A 352 -19.57 -8.89 8.35
C ASP A 352 -19.41 -9.78 9.58
N ARG A 353 -19.68 -11.09 9.47
CA ARG A 353 -19.50 -12.05 10.56
C ARG A 353 -18.04 -12.15 10.99
N GLU A 354 -17.10 -12.14 10.05
CA GLU A 354 -15.67 -12.14 10.35
C GLU A 354 -15.27 -10.89 11.15
N LEU A 355 -15.73 -9.71 10.73
CA LEU A 355 -15.46 -8.45 11.42
C LEU A 355 -16.12 -8.39 12.79
N ALA A 356 -17.36 -8.86 12.91
CA ALA A 356 -18.09 -8.89 14.18
C ALA A 356 -17.43 -9.83 15.19
N ALA A 357 -16.90 -10.99 14.76
CA ALA A 357 -16.16 -11.90 15.63
C ALA A 357 -14.92 -11.20 16.24
N GLY A 358 -14.15 -10.48 15.43
CA GLY A 358 -13.02 -9.67 15.93
C GLY A 358 -13.47 -8.58 16.90
N ALA A 359 -14.53 -7.84 16.56
CA ALA A 359 -15.08 -6.78 17.40
C ALA A 359 -15.58 -7.29 18.77
N ILE A 360 -16.24 -8.46 18.79
CA ILE A 360 -16.69 -9.15 20.02
C ILE A 360 -15.49 -9.57 20.85
N ALA A 361 -14.52 -10.27 20.27
CA ALA A 361 -13.32 -10.73 20.97
C ALA A 361 -12.53 -9.57 21.57
N LYS A 362 -12.40 -8.47 20.84
CA LYS A 362 -11.68 -7.26 21.25
C LYS A 362 -12.38 -6.49 22.37
N ASN A 363 -13.70 -6.33 22.30
CA ASN A 363 -14.41 -5.38 23.16
C ASN A 363 -15.26 -6.02 24.26
N LEU A 364 -15.86 -7.19 24.02
CA LEU A 364 -16.79 -7.82 24.95
C LEU A 364 -16.10 -8.84 25.86
N GLY A 365 -14.94 -9.36 25.46
CA GLY A 365 -14.06 -10.16 26.33
C GLY A 365 -14.61 -11.53 26.75
N ASP A 366 -15.69 -12.01 26.13
CA ASP A 366 -16.32 -13.30 26.42
C ASP A 366 -16.41 -14.15 25.15
N GLU A 367 -15.66 -15.24 25.12
CA GLU A 367 -15.64 -16.21 24.02
C GLU A 367 -17.03 -16.80 23.75
N LYS A 368 -17.90 -16.92 24.77
CA LYS A 368 -19.24 -17.50 24.63
C LYS A 368 -20.19 -16.65 23.79
N LEU A 369 -19.84 -15.39 23.55
CA LEU A 369 -20.57 -14.49 22.67
C LEU A 369 -20.22 -14.70 21.18
N LEU A 370 -19.15 -15.44 20.89
CA LEU A 370 -18.80 -15.80 19.52
C LEU A 370 -19.72 -16.92 19.02
N PRO A 371 -20.11 -16.90 17.72
CA PRO A 371 -20.78 -18.04 17.09
C PRO A 371 -20.00 -19.34 17.28
N ALA A 372 -20.71 -20.46 17.45
CA ALA A 372 -20.09 -21.78 17.66
C ALA A 372 -19.19 -22.20 16.49
N GLU A 373 -19.62 -21.92 15.26
CA GLU A 373 -18.88 -22.22 14.03
C GLU A 373 -18.33 -20.93 13.43
N LEU A 374 -17.02 -20.74 13.53
CA LEU A 374 -16.30 -19.62 12.92
C LEU A 374 -15.56 -20.07 11.66
N THR A 375 -15.63 -19.25 10.62
CA THR A 375 -14.76 -19.40 9.43
C THR A 375 -13.29 -19.21 9.81
N GLY A 376 -12.35 -19.71 8.99
CA GLY A 376 -10.92 -19.52 9.23
C GLY A 376 -10.56 -18.04 9.43
N TRP A 377 -11.06 -17.17 8.56
CA TRP A 377 -10.85 -15.72 8.69
C TRP A 377 -11.51 -15.09 9.92
N ALA A 378 -12.66 -15.59 10.38
CA ALA A 378 -13.25 -15.12 11.63
C ALA A 378 -12.38 -15.50 12.84
N LYS A 379 -11.80 -16.71 12.83
CA LYS A 379 -10.80 -17.13 13.84
C LYS A 379 -9.55 -16.25 13.80
N VAL A 380 -9.08 -15.88 12.61
CA VAL A 380 -7.99 -14.91 12.43
C VAL A 380 -8.35 -13.57 13.06
N ARG A 381 -9.56 -13.03 12.83
CA ARG A 381 -10.01 -11.77 13.47
C ARG A 381 -10.06 -11.86 14.99
N VAL A 382 -10.43 -13.02 15.54
CA VAL A 382 -10.38 -13.26 16.99
C VAL A 382 -8.95 -13.26 17.52
N LEU A 383 -7.98 -13.82 16.78
CA LEU A 383 -6.55 -13.78 17.17
C LEU A 383 -5.96 -12.37 17.08
N GLU A 384 -6.26 -11.63 16.01
CA GLU A 384 -5.82 -10.25 15.78
C GLU A 384 -6.36 -9.26 16.83
N ALA A 385 -7.46 -9.60 17.51
CA ALA A 385 -8.04 -8.77 18.55
C ALA A 385 -7.10 -8.54 19.75
N ALA A 386 -6.07 -9.38 19.91
CA ALA A 386 -5.06 -9.30 20.98
C ALA A 386 -5.68 -9.10 22.37
N SER A 387 -6.69 -9.91 22.69
CA SER A 387 -7.47 -9.83 23.93
C SER A 387 -7.38 -11.12 24.75
N ALA A 388 -7.96 -11.12 25.94
CA ALA A 388 -8.08 -12.32 26.76
C ALA A 388 -8.79 -13.49 26.04
N VAL A 389 -9.72 -13.17 25.12
CA VAL A 389 -10.35 -14.19 24.25
C VAL A 389 -9.33 -14.76 23.28
N SER A 390 -8.51 -13.91 22.65
CA SER A 390 -7.42 -14.35 21.76
C SER A 390 -6.48 -15.31 22.47
N ASP A 391 -6.09 -15.01 23.71
CA ASP A 391 -5.19 -15.85 24.51
C ASP A 391 -5.83 -17.19 24.88
N ALA A 392 -7.11 -17.18 25.26
CA ALA A 392 -7.85 -18.39 25.62
C ALA A 392 -8.00 -19.37 24.44
N VAL A 393 -8.19 -18.86 23.22
CA VAL A 393 -8.39 -19.70 22.02
C VAL A 393 -7.09 -20.09 21.32
N ARG A 394 -5.98 -19.40 21.59
CA ARG A 394 -4.72 -19.52 20.84
C ARG A 394 -4.21 -20.95 20.76
N GLN A 395 -4.16 -21.65 21.89
CA GLN A 395 -3.67 -23.03 21.93
C GLN A 395 -4.54 -23.96 21.08
N ARG A 396 -5.86 -23.76 21.09
CA ARG A 396 -6.81 -24.55 20.28
C ARG A 396 -6.65 -24.23 18.79
N TYR A 397 -6.47 -22.96 18.44
CA TYR A 397 -6.35 -22.50 17.04
C TYR A 397 -5.00 -22.84 16.41
N ALA A 398 -3.93 -23.00 17.21
CA ALA A 398 -2.67 -23.52 16.71
C ALA A 398 -2.72 -24.99 16.25
N HIS A 399 -3.83 -25.69 16.49
CA HIS A 399 -4.08 -27.05 16.03
C HIS A 399 -5.26 -27.11 15.04
N ASP A 400 -5.68 -25.97 14.50
CA ASP A 400 -6.76 -25.88 13.53
C ASP A 400 -6.38 -26.59 12.21
N PRO A 401 -7.32 -27.29 11.54
CA PRO A 401 -7.04 -27.88 10.24
C PRO A 401 -6.62 -26.84 9.18
N ASP A 402 -7.08 -25.59 9.29
CA ASP A 402 -6.73 -24.52 8.37
C ASP A 402 -5.32 -23.95 8.67
N PRO A 403 -4.34 -24.07 7.76
CA PRO A 403 -3.00 -23.52 7.97
C PRO A 403 -2.99 -22.00 8.18
N LEU A 404 -3.94 -21.25 7.60
CA LEU A 404 -4.07 -19.81 7.85
C LEU A 404 -4.29 -19.52 9.33
N VAL A 405 -5.17 -20.29 9.98
CA VAL A 405 -5.50 -20.12 11.40
C VAL A 405 -4.30 -20.49 12.27
N ARG A 406 -3.61 -21.59 11.94
CA ARG A 406 -2.39 -21.99 12.67
C ARG A 406 -1.27 -20.95 12.54
N ALA A 407 -1.03 -20.45 11.33
CA ALA A 407 -0.06 -19.41 11.06
C ALA A 407 -0.35 -18.15 11.88
N GLN A 408 -1.61 -17.70 11.89
CA GLN A 408 -2.02 -16.51 12.64
C GLN A 408 -2.00 -16.70 14.16
N ALA A 409 -2.19 -17.94 14.65
CA ALA A 409 -2.04 -18.24 16.07
C ALA A 409 -0.60 -18.01 16.56
N LEU A 410 0.38 -18.16 15.67
CA LEU A 410 1.80 -17.86 15.92
C LEU A 410 2.14 -16.40 15.63
N ALA A 411 1.68 -15.86 14.49
CA ALA A 411 2.02 -14.51 14.03
C ALA A 411 1.54 -13.39 14.96
N THR A 412 0.44 -13.63 15.69
CA THR A 412 -0.17 -12.68 16.63
C THR A 412 0.33 -12.84 18.07
N ILE A 413 1.37 -13.63 18.32
CA ILE A 413 2.04 -13.69 19.62
C ILE A 413 2.86 -12.40 19.78
N ALA A 414 2.59 -11.63 20.84
CA ALA A 414 3.37 -10.44 21.14
C ALA A 414 4.80 -10.82 21.56
N ASP A 415 5.77 -9.97 21.23
CA ASP A 415 7.21 -10.26 21.42
C ASP A 415 7.57 -10.56 22.88
N ASP A 416 6.90 -9.91 23.84
CA ASP A 416 7.05 -10.13 25.29
C ASP A 416 6.40 -11.43 25.80
N HIS A 417 5.57 -12.08 24.98
CA HIS A 417 4.88 -13.34 25.29
C HIS A 417 5.46 -14.55 24.55
N ILE A 418 6.53 -14.35 23.76
CA ILE A 418 7.14 -15.43 22.96
C ILE A 418 7.63 -16.58 23.83
N ASP A 419 8.36 -16.29 24.92
CA ASP A 419 8.91 -17.35 25.77
C ASP A 419 7.82 -18.16 26.48
N ALA A 420 6.74 -17.51 26.89
CA ALA A 420 5.58 -18.18 27.50
C ALA A 420 4.89 -19.13 26.50
N ASN A 421 5.01 -18.87 25.19
CA ASN A 421 4.41 -19.66 24.13
C ASN A 421 5.42 -20.58 23.40
N LEU A 422 6.64 -20.76 23.93
CA LEU A 422 7.66 -21.61 23.30
C LEU A 422 7.20 -23.03 22.94
N PRO A 423 6.40 -23.75 23.77
CA PRO A 423 5.91 -25.08 23.39
C PRO A 423 5.09 -25.04 22.09
N LEU A 424 4.26 -24.01 21.92
CA LEU A 424 3.44 -23.80 20.73
C LEU A 424 4.30 -23.47 19.52
N ILE A 425 5.25 -22.54 19.69
CA ILE A 425 6.16 -22.10 18.64
C ILE A 425 7.02 -23.27 18.14
N ARG A 426 7.55 -24.08 19.06
CA ARG A 426 8.35 -25.27 18.71
C ARG A 426 7.54 -26.28 17.91
N ALA A 427 6.27 -26.51 18.25
CA ALA A 427 5.41 -27.38 17.45
C ALA A 427 5.22 -26.85 16.02
N GLY A 428 5.11 -25.52 15.85
CA GLY A 428 4.99 -24.87 14.55
C GLY A 428 6.23 -24.99 13.67
N LEU A 429 7.44 -25.17 14.22
CA LEU A 429 8.67 -25.37 13.44
C LEU A 429 8.60 -26.62 12.55
N ASP A 430 7.84 -27.62 12.97
CA ASP A 430 7.67 -28.90 12.27
C ASP A 430 6.36 -28.99 11.46
N ASP A 431 5.56 -27.92 11.39
CA ASP A 431 4.28 -27.93 10.67
C ASP A 431 4.46 -28.34 9.19
N PRO A 432 3.52 -29.10 8.59
CA PRO A 432 3.60 -29.45 7.17
C PRO A 432 3.49 -28.24 6.24
N ASP A 433 2.79 -27.17 6.63
CA ASP A 433 2.65 -25.97 5.82
C ASP A 433 3.84 -25.01 6.02
N VAL A 434 4.41 -24.55 4.91
CA VAL A 434 5.63 -23.71 4.88
C VAL A 434 5.42 -22.33 5.49
N ILE A 435 4.21 -21.77 5.38
CA ILE A 435 3.88 -20.45 5.92
C ILE A 435 3.80 -20.53 7.45
N VAL A 436 3.14 -21.57 7.98
CA VAL A 436 3.09 -21.82 9.43
C VAL A 436 4.50 -21.94 10.00
N ARG A 437 5.39 -22.68 9.31
CA ARG A 437 6.80 -22.76 9.70
C ARG A 437 7.51 -21.42 9.65
N GLY A 438 7.29 -20.61 8.62
CA GLY A 438 7.87 -19.27 8.50
C GLY A 438 7.56 -18.40 9.72
N TYR A 439 6.29 -18.35 10.14
CA TYR A 439 5.88 -17.63 11.34
C TYR A 439 6.46 -18.24 12.62
N ALA A 440 6.48 -19.57 12.74
CA ALA A 440 7.10 -20.25 13.87
C ALA A 440 8.59 -19.89 14.01
N ILE A 441 9.32 -19.92 12.89
CA ILE A 441 10.75 -19.58 12.81
C ILE A 441 10.99 -18.13 13.22
N GLY A 442 10.20 -17.19 12.68
CA GLY A 442 10.31 -15.78 13.03
C GLY A 442 10.03 -15.50 14.51
N ALA A 443 8.98 -16.12 15.07
CA ALA A 443 8.69 -16.02 16.50
C ALA A 443 9.82 -16.67 17.35
N PHE A 444 10.29 -17.86 16.96
CA PHE A 444 11.37 -18.54 17.67
C PHE A 444 12.68 -17.75 17.66
N GLY A 445 12.99 -17.05 16.56
CA GLY A 445 14.16 -16.17 16.45
C GLY A 445 14.20 -15.07 17.52
N LYS A 446 13.05 -14.63 18.01
CA LYS A 446 12.91 -13.61 19.06
C LYS A 446 12.91 -14.15 20.49
N SER A 447 12.85 -15.47 20.69
CA SER A 447 12.82 -16.10 22.04
C SER A 447 14.12 -15.93 22.83
N HIS A 448 14.16 -16.34 24.10
CA HIS A 448 15.40 -16.45 24.88
C HIS A 448 15.89 -17.91 25.00
N ASP A 449 15.53 -18.77 24.05
CA ASP A 449 15.92 -20.18 24.05
C ASP A 449 17.45 -20.36 23.95
N PRO A 450 18.10 -21.14 24.84
CA PRO A 450 19.55 -21.34 24.80
C PRO A 450 20.04 -22.12 23.57
N ASN A 451 19.17 -22.91 22.94
CA ASN A 451 19.47 -23.70 21.74
C ASN A 451 19.01 -23.01 20.45
N LYS A 452 18.76 -21.70 20.50
CA LYS A 452 18.17 -20.95 19.39
C LYS A 452 18.95 -21.10 18.08
N LEU A 453 20.27 -20.92 18.13
CA LEU A 453 21.15 -21.01 16.95
C LEU A 453 21.02 -22.37 16.24
N ALA A 454 21.21 -23.46 16.98
CA ALA A 454 21.16 -24.82 16.43
C ALA A 454 19.78 -25.15 15.82
N THR A 455 18.71 -24.71 16.50
CA THR A 455 17.33 -24.93 16.04
C THR A 455 17.04 -24.18 14.74
N LEU A 456 17.44 -22.90 14.64
CA LEU A 456 17.25 -22.11 13.43
C LEU A 456 18.12 -22.61 12.26
N GLN A 457 19.33 -23.09 12.53
CA GLN A 457 20.17 -23.73 11.50
C GLN A 457 19.53 -25.01 10.96
N ALA A 458 18.90 -25.81 11.83
CA ALA A 458 18.15 -26.99 11.41
C ALA A 458 16.90 -26.61 10.58
N ALA A 459 16.19 -25.55 10.99
CA ALA A 459 15.03 -25.03 10.27
C ALA A 459 15.41 -24.51 8.88
N GLU A 460 16.50 -23.73 8.76
CA GLU A 460 17.01 -23.25 7.46
C GLU A 460 17.37 -24.41 6.55
N LYS A 461 18.10 -25.41 7.07
CA LYS A 461 18.49 -26.60 6.30
C LYS A 461 17.28 -27.35 5.75
N ARG A 462 16.23 -27.54 6.56
CA ARG A 462 14.98 -28.17 6.11
C ARG A 462 14.30 -27.33 5.03
N ALA A 463 14.22 -26.02 5.25
CA ALA A 463 13.51 -25.10 4.36
C ALA A 463 14.14 -24.98 2.95
N ARG A 464 15.41 -25.36 2.76
CA ARG A 464 16.03 -25.45 1.43
C ARG A 464 15.35 -26.43 0.47
N SER A 465 14.59 -27.39 1.01
CA SER A 465 13.85 -28.38 0.21
C SER A 465 12.42 -27.95 -0.10
N ASP A 466 11.96 -26.82 0.43
CA ASP A 466 10.62 -26.31 0.21
C ASP A 466 10.46 -25.72 -1.18
N LYS A 467 9.26 -25.84 -1.75
CA LYS A 467 8.91 -25.19 -3.03
C LYS A 467 8.78 -23.68 -2.89
N GLN A 468 8.25 -23.22 -1.76
CA GLN A 468 8.17 -21.80 -1.41
C GLN A 468 9.34 -21.45 -0.49
N ASN A 469 9.82 -20.22 -0.57
CA ASN A 469 11.02 -19.79 0.14
C ASN A 469 10.73 -19.15 1.51
N ASP A 470 9.47 -18.93 1.89
CA ASP A 470 9.07 -18.17 3.08
C ASP A 470 9.74 -18.63 4.38
N ALA A 471 9.69 -19.94 4.68
CA ALA A 471 10.35 -20.50 5.85
C ALA A 471 11.88 -20.33 5.82
N ARG A 472 12.49 -20.42 4.63
CA ARG A 472 13.92 -20.24 4.43
C ARG A 472 14.31 -18.78 4.64
N LEU A 473 13.55 -17.83 4.09
CA LEU A 473 13.76 -16.40 4.27
C LEU A 473 13.63 -16.01 5.75
N ALA A 474 12.61 -16.53 6.45
CA ALA A 474 12.44 -16.32 7.89
C ALA A 474 13.62 -16.86 8.70
N ALA A 475 14.15 -18.03 8.34
CA ALA A 475 15.29 -18.65 9.03
C ALA A 475 16.58 -17.86 8.81
N ILE A 476 16.88 -17.46 7.57
CA ILE A 476 18.05 -16.63 7.24
C ILE A 476 17.97 -15.29 7.98
N GLY A 477 16.81 -14.63 7.96
CA GLY A 477 16.59 -13.37 8.67
C GLY A 477 16.82 -13.53 10.18
N SER A 478 16.24 -14.57 10.79
CA SER A 478 16.39 -14.84 12.22
C SER A 478 17.82 -15.22 12.62
N LEU A 479 18.54 -15.97 11.78
CA LEU A 479 19.95 -16.28 11.99
C LEU A 479 20.82 -15.02 11.90
N ALA A 480 20.49 -14.05 11.05
CA ALA A 480 21.25 -12.81 10.93
C ALA A 480 21.24 -11.97 12.22
N GLU A 481 20.18 -12.08 13.04
CA GLU A 481 20.06 -11.39 14.33
C GLU A 481 20.95 -12.00 15.43
N ILE A 482 21.35 -13.27 15.31
CA ILE A 482 22.14 -13.97 16.34
C ILE A 482 23.63 -13.69 16.14
N ASP A 483 24.33 -13.31 17.19
CA ASP A 483 25.79 -13.19 17.11
C ASP A 483 26.48 -14.55 17.26
N TYR A 484 27.11 -15.04 16.19
CA TYR A 484 27.90 -16.27 16.16
C TYR A 484 29.08 -16.16 15.18
N PRO A 485 30.19 -16.89 15.38
CA PRO A 485 31.44 -16.67 14.65
C PRO A 485 31.32 -16.75 13.12
N GLU A 486 30.50 -17.68 12.61
CA GLU A 486 30.35 -17.94 11.18
C GLU A 486 29.29 -17.04 10.51
N ARG A 487 28.60 -16.17 11.26
CA ARG A 487 27.46 -15.40 10.74
C ARG A 487 27.78 -14.64 9.44
N GLU A 488 28.91 -13.94 9.41
CA GLU A 488 29.29 -13.16 8.25
C GLU A 488 29.63 -14.03 7.04
N SER A 489 30.39 -15.11 7.23
CA SER A 489 30.77 -15.99 6.12
C SER A 489 29.54 -16.69 5.53
N VAL A 490 28.59 -17.09 6.38
CA VAL A 490 27.29 -17.65 5.96
C VAL A 490 26.51 -16.62 5.15
N LEU A 491 26.34 -15.39 5.63
CA LEU A 491 25.61 -14.35 4.89
C LEU A 491 26.28 -14.03 3.55
N ARG A 492 27.62 -13.93 3.50
CA ARG A 492 28.34 -13.69 2.25
C ARG A 492 28.18 -14.83 1.25
N ALA A 493 28.11 -16.09 1.69
CA ALA A 493 27.84 -17.22 0.81
C ALA A 493 26.44 -17.14 0.17
N GLN A 494 25.44 -16.61 0.88
CA GLN A 494 24.08 -16.45 0.35
C GLN A 494 23.98 -15.40 -0.77
N LEU A 495 24.99 -14.54 -0.97
CA LEU A 495 25.02 -13.60 -2.09
C LEU A 495 25.12 -14.29 -3.47
N ALA A 496 25.48 -15.57 -3.49
CA ALA A 496 25.53 -16.40 -4.71
C ALA A 496 24.33 -17.35 -4.84
N ASP A 497 23.32 -17.24 -3.96
CA ASP A 497 22.16 -18.13 -3.99
C ASP A 497 21.38 -17.98 -5.30
N ALA A 498 20.66 -19.02 -5.73
CA ALA A 498 19.81 -18.94 -6.93
C ALA A 498 18.60 -18.02 -6.71
N ASP A 499 18.08 -17.95 -5.48
CA ASP A 499 16.95 -17.12 -5.12
C ASP A 499 17.37 -15.65 -4.94
N PRO A 500 16.83 -14.72 -5.76
CA PRO A 500 17.13 -13.30 -5.63
C PRO A 500 16.80 -12.67 -4.29
N VAL A 501 15.72 -13.12 -3.64
CA VAL A 501 15.26 -12.56 -2.38
C VAL A 501 16.23 -12.95 -1.26
N VAL A 502 16.78 -14.16 -1.32
CA VAL A 502 17.86 -14.61 -0.42
C VAL A 502 19.10 -13.73 -0.55
N ARG A 503 19.55 -13.45 -1.79
CA ARG A 503 20.70 -12.56 -2.04
C ARG A 503 20.49 -11.16 -1.46
N ARG A 504 19.30 -10.58 -1.64
CA ARG A 504 18.92 -9.28 -1.08
C ARG A 504 18.93 -9.29 0.44
N ILE A 505 18.26 -10.24 1.09
CA ILE A 505 18.22 -10.35 2.55
C ILE A 505 19.63 -10.49 3.13
N ALA A 506 20.51 -11.24 2.46
CA ALA A 506 21.90 -11.36 2.86
C ALA A 506 22.66 -10.02 2.79
N ALA A 507 22.53 -9.28 1.68
CA ALA A 507 23.13 -7.96 1.53
C ALA A 507 22.59 -6.94 2.55
N ASP A 508 21.26 -6.91 2.75
CA ASP A 508 20.59 -6.09 3.77
C ASP A 508 21.10 -6.41 5.17
N SER A 509 21.26 -7.70 5.49
CA SER A 509 21.73 -8.15 6.81
C SER A 509 23.18 -7.77 7.07
N ILE A 510 24.07 -7.87 6.07
CA ILE A 510 25.46 -7.43 6.17
C ILE A 510 25.53 -5.93 6.47
N GLU A 511 24.70 -5.12 5.80
CA GLU A 511 24.64 -3.68 6.03
C GLU A 511 24.02 -3.32 7.39
N GLN A 512 22.83 -3.83 7.66
CA GLN A 512 22.01 -3.34 8.77
C GLN A 512 22.34 -4.02 10.10
N LYS A 513 22.72 -5.30 10.07
CA LYS A 513 22.95 -6.11 11.28
C LYS A 513 24.42 -6.23 11.62
N LEU A 514 25.29 -6.40 10.61
CA LEU A 514 26.75 -6.41 10.84
C LEU A 514 27.37 -5.01 10.81
N LYS A 515 26.63 -3.99 10.36
CA LYS A 515 27.13 -2.61 10.21
C LYS A 515 28.36 -2.54 9.28
N LYS A 516 28.34 -3.32 8.19
CA LYS A 516 29.41 -3.38 7.19
C LYS A 516 28.96 -2.75 5.86
N PRO A 517 29.91 -2.38 4.99
CA PRO A 517 29.60 -2.01 3.62
C PRO A 517 28.66 -3.01 2.93
N ARG A 518 27.63 -2.50 2.27
CA ARG A 518 26.65 -3.31 1.54
C ARG A 518 27.32 -3.95 0.32
N PRO A 519 27.30 -5.28 0.16
CA PRO A 519 27.84 -5.92 -1.04
C PRO A 519 26.94 -5.69 -2.26
N GLN A 520 27.56 -5.62 -3.45
CA GLN A 520 26.84 -5.69 -4.72
C GLN A 520 26.26 -7.11 -4.91
N TYR A 521 25.01 -7.20 -5.35
CA TYR A 521 24.39 -8.47 -5.76
C TYR A 521 23.55 -8.24 -7.03
N THR A 522 23.31 -9.30 -7.79
CA THR A 522 22.33 -9.27 -8.88
C THR A 522 20.96 -9.63 -8.30
N PRO A 523 19.94 -8.77 -8.36
CA PRO A 523 18.68 -8.97 -7.65
C PRO A 523 17.71 -9.93 -8.35
N LEU A 524 18.02 -10.50 -9.53
CA LEU A 524 17.11 -11.36 -10.30
C LEU A 524 17.86 -12.37 -11.16
N PRO A 525 17.20 -13.45 -11.63
CA PRO A 525 17.86 -14.54 -12.34
C PRO A 525 18.54 -14.08 -13.64
N VAL A 526 19.79 -14.50 -13.81
CA VAL A 526 20.61 -14.23 -15.01
C VAL A 526 20.05 -14.96 -16.26
N THR A 527 19.17 -15.95 -16.07
CA THR A 527 18.73 -16.94 -17.07
C THR A 527 17.32 -16.71 -17.63
N ARG A 528 16.83 -15.46 -17.63
CA ARG A 528 15.62 -15.14 -18.41
C ARG A 528 15.93 -15.16 -19.91
N THR A 529 15.14 -15.89 -20.69
CA THR A 529 15.35 -16.07 -22.15
C THR A 529 14.24 -15.49 -23.02
N ASP A 530 13.14 -15.02 -22.42
CA ASP A 530 11.93 -14.53 -23.10
C ASP A 530 11.93 -13.01 -23.33
N TYR A 531 13.05 -12.30 -23.14
CA TYR A 531 13.11 -10.85 -23.29
C TYR A 531 12.59 -10.35 -24.65
N ALA A 532 12.93 -11.03 -25.75
CA ALA A 532 12.45 -10.63 -27.08
C ALA A 532 10.92 -10.73 -27.18
N GLN A 533 10.34 -11.82 -26.64
CA GLN A 533 8.89 -12.03 -26.63
C GLN A 533 8.19 -10.98 -25.76
N ILE A 534 8.77 -10.65 -24.59
CA ILE A 534 8.26 -9.60 -23.70
C ILE A 534 8.24 -8.25 -24.42
N VAL A 535 9.32 -7.91 -25.12
CA VAL A 535 9.41 -6.65 -25.86
C VAL A 535 8.40 -6.59 -27.01
N GLU A 536 8.34 -7.63 -27.85
CA GLU A 536 7.38 -7.70 -28.98
C GLU A 536 5.92 -7.63 -28.49
N TRP A 537 5.62 -8.33 -27.40
CA TRP A 537 4.32 -8.28 -26.74
C TRP A 537 4.04 -6.87 -26.21
N SER A 538 5.04 -6.18 -25.67
CA SER A 538 4.88 -4.83 -25.13
C SER A 538 4.54 -3.77 -26.19
N HIS A 539 4.85 -4.01 -27.47
CA HIS A 539 4.56 -3.06 -28.56
C HIS A 539 3.08 -2.95 -28.91
N HIS A 540 2.24 -3.86 -28.40
CA HIS A 540 0.81 -3.90 -28.68
C HIS A 540 0.00 -3.49 -27.45
N PRO A 541 -1.14 -2.80 -27.63
CA PRO A 541 -2.09 -2.59 -26.56
C PRO A 541 -2.75 -3.91 -26.18
N HIS A 542 -2.82 -4.19 -24.88
CA HIS A 542 -3.44 -5.39 -24.34
C HIS A 542 -4.45 -5.04 -23.25
N THR A 543 -5.49 -5.85 -23.16
CA THR A 543 -6.53 -5.75 -22.14
C THR A 543 -6.67 -7.06 -21.39
N ALA A 544 -7.14 -6.95 -20.14
CA ALA A 544 -7.50 -8.08 -19.31
C ALA A 544 -8.91 -7.90 -18.77
N THR A 545 -9.68 -8.98 -18.70
CA THR A 545 -10.97 -9.00 -18.01
C THR A 545 -10.91 -9.99 -16.86
N ILE A 546 -11.13 -9.46 -15.64
CA ILE A 546 -11.33 -10.27 -14.45
C ILE A 546 -12.81 -10.61 -14.38
N HIS A 547 -13.14 -11.89 -14.53
CA HIS A 547 -14.49 -12.39 -14.38
C HIS A 547 -14.73 -12.75 -12.92
N MET A 548 -15.66 -12.07 -12.27
CA MET A 548 -16.08 -12.36 -10.90
C MET A 548 -17.56 -12.69 -10.89
N THR A 549 -18.01 -13.40 -9.85
CA THR A 549 -19.42 -13.72 -9.65
C THR A 549 -20.32 -12.48 -9.57
N ARG A 550 -19.76 -11.33 -9.15
CA ARG A 550 -20.48 -10.05 -9.05
C ARG A 550 -20.45 -9.21 -10.34
N GLY A 551 -19.67 -9.61 -11.33
CA GLY A 551 -19.52 -8.87 -12.59
C GLY A 551 -18.07 -8.84 -13.08
N ASN A 552 -17.85 -8.14 -14.19
CA ASN A 552 -16.55 -8.06 -14.84
C ASN A 552 -15.82 -6.76 -14.48
N ILE A 553 -14.50 -6.86 -14.33
CA ILE A 553 -13.59 -5.72 -14.26
C ILE A 553 -12.72 -5.75 -15.52
N ASN A 554 -12.78 -4.69 -16.33
CA ASN A 554 -11.94 -4.56 -17.51
C ASN A 554 -10.74 -3.68 -17.17
N ILE A 555 -9.56 -4.13 -17.58
CA ILE A 555 -8.28 -3.49 -17.30
C ILE A 555 -7.57 -3.28 -18.64
N ALA A 556 -7.05 -2.08 -18.85
CA ALA A 556 -6.04 -1.84 -19.86
C ALA A 556 -4.65 -2.02 -19.26
N LEU A 557 -3.81 -2.84 -19.91
CA LEU A 557 -2.46 -3.12 -19.47
C LEU A 557 -1.50 -2.05 -19.99
N LEU A 558 -0.66 -1.52 -19.11
CA LEU A 558 0.35 -0.51 -19.45
C LEU A 558 1.64 -1.21 -19.90
N THR A 559 1.59 -1.80 -21.08
CA THR A 559 2.59 -2.76 -21.56
C THR A 559 3.98 -2.16 -21.78
N GLN A 560 4.07 -0.88 -22.18
CA GLN A 560 5.35 -0.14 -22.25
C GLN A 560 5.87 0.32 -20.89
N ASP A 561 4.97 0.68 -19.97
CA ASP A 561 5.35 1.14 -18.63
C ASP A 561 5.79 -0.02 -17.73
N ALA A 562 5.26 -1.23 -17.92
CA ALA A 562 5.57 -2.39 -17.08
C ALA A 562 5.58 -3.70 -17.89
N PRO A 563 6.49 -3.86 -18.88
CA PRO A 563 6.47 -4.97 -19.82
C PRO A 563 6.64 -6.34 -19.15
N VAL A 564 7.54 -6.48 -18.18
CA VAL A 564 7.75 -7.76 -17.47
C VAL A 564 6.53 -8.11 -16.62
N THR A 565 5.97 -7.14 -15.91
CA THR A 565 4.85 -7.31 -14.99
C THR A 565 3.59 -7.70 -15.73
N THR A 566 3.28 -6.99 -16.81
CA THR A 566 2.09 -7.24 -17.61
C THR A 566 2.20 -8.55 -18.41
N TRP A 567 3.37 -8.87 -18.96
CA TRP A 567 3.65 -10.20 -19.54
C TRP A 567 3.44 -11.31 -18.50
N ASN A 568 4.05 -11.19 -17.33
CA ASN A 568 3.92 -12.15 -16.24
C ASN A 568 2.45 -12.36 -15.82
N PHE A 569 1.71 -11.26 -15.64
CA PHE A 569 0.28 -11.31 -15.33
C PHE A 569 -0.52 -12.03 -16.42
N ALA A 570 -0.26 -11.72 -17.70
CA ALA A 570 -0.93 -12.36 -18.83
C ALA A 570 -0.64 -13.86 -18.92
N GLN A 571 0.62 -14.26 -18.70
CA GLN A 571 1.02 -15.67 -18.73
C GLN A 571 0.40 -16.46 -17.58
N LEU A 572 0.34 -15.89 -16.37
CA LEU A 572 -0.36 -16.49 -15.23
C LEU A 572 -1.87 -16.63 -15.50
N ALA A 573 -2.50 -15.60 -16.06
CA ALA A 573 -3.92 -15.64 -16.44
C ALA A 573 -4.21 -16.72 -17.50
N ARG A 574 -3.41 -16.81 -18.56
CA ARG A 574 -3.50 -17.85 -19.61
C ARG A 574 -3.29 -19.25 -19.04
N ALA A 575 -2.41 -19.39 -18.05
CA ALA A 575 -2.18 -20.63 -17.33
C ALA A 575 -3.26 -20.97 -16.27
N LYS A 576 -4.34 -20.19 -16.21
CA LYS A 576 -5.45 -20.37 -15.24
C LYS A 576 -5.00 -20.29 -13.78
N TYR A 577 -3.88 -19.62 -13.51
CA TYR A 577 -3.32 -19.50 -12.18
C TYR A 577 -4.24 -18.74 -11.20
N PHE A 578 -5.03 -17.79 -11.72
CA PHE A 578 -5.95 -16.98 -10.93
C PHE A 578 -7.36 -17.58 -10.78
N ASP A 579 -7.66 -18.70 -11.46
CA ASP A 579 -8.98 -19.31 -11.41
C ASP A 579 -9.29 -19.77 -9.98
N ASN A 580 -10.47 -19.40 -9.46
CA ASN A 580 -10.91 -19.64 -8.08
C ASN A 580 -10.12 -18.93 -6.98
N SER A 581 -9.24 -17.98 -7.33
CA SER A 581 -8.69 -17.03 -6.34
C SER A 581 -9.76 -16.04 -5.89
N SER A 582 -9.45 -15.22 -4.89
CA SER A 582 -10.37 -14.22 -4.33
C SER A 582 -9.65 -12.92 -4.00
N PHE A 583 -10.44 -11.85 -3.87
CA PHE A 583 -9.99 -10.61 -3.24
C PHE A 583 -10.07 -10.76 -1.71
N MET A 584 -9.00 -11.23 -1.08
CA MET A 584 -8.98 -11.52 0.37
C MET A 584 -8.67 -10.30 1.24
N ARG A 585 -8.08 -9.25 0.65
CA ARG A 585 -7.80 -7.99 1.35
C ARG A 585 -8.55 -6.85 0.69
N VAL A 586 -9.59 -6.37 1.38
CA VAL A 586 -10.34 -5.17 1.04
C VAL A 586 -10.10 -4.15 2.14
N VAL A 587 -9.48 -3.01 1.79
CA VAL A 587 -9.25 -1.90 2.70
C VAL A 587 -10.05 -0.70 2.19
N PRO A 588 -11.15 -0.32 2.87
CA PRO A 588 -12.00 0.79 2.46
C PRO A 588 -11.21 2.07 2.22
N ASN A 589 -11.52 2.78 1.13
CA ASN A 589 -10.82 4.00 0.67
C ASN A 589 -9.33 3.84 0.38
N PHE A 590 -8.84 2.60 0.24
CA PHE A 590 -7.45 2.34 -0.11
C PHE A 590 -7.38 1.44 -1.34
N VAL A 591 -7.48 0.12 -1.16
CA VAL A 591 -7.33 -0.87 -2.23
C VAL A 591 -8.15 -2.13 -1.98
N ILE A 592 -8.51 -2.83 -3.06
CA ILE A 592 -8.75 -4.28 -3.04
C ILE A 592 -7.51 -5.00 -3.54
N GLN A 593 -7.17 -6.14 -2.95
CA GLN A 593 -6.01 -6.94 -3.31
C GLN A 593 -6.39 -8.42 -3.44
N GLY A 594 -5.90 -9.05 -4.52
CA GLY A 594 -6.10 -10.45 -4.87
C GLY A 594 -4.91 -11.01 -5.64
N GLY A 595 -5.08 -12.14 -6.32
CA GLY A 595 -4.02 -12.80 -7.09
C GLY A 595 -3.17 -13.80 -6.29
N ASP A 596 -3.63 -14.15 -5.08
CA ASP A 596 -3.08 -15.24 -4.28
C ASP A 596 -3.86 -16.54 -4.56
N PRO A 597 -3.21 -17.62 -5.04
CA PRO A 597 -3.90 -18.89 -5.29
C PRO A 597 -4.27 -19.65 -4.00
N ARG A 598 -3.65 -19.32 -2.86
CA ARG A 598 -3.92 -19.96 -1.57
C ARG A 598 -5.12 -19.37 -0.85
N ASN A 599 -5.57 -18.18 -1.26
CA ASN A 599 -6.70 -17.47 -0.66
C ASN A 599 -6.50 -17.14 0.84
N ASP A 600 -5.25 -17.04 1.27
CA ASP A 600 -4.82 -16.78 2.65
C ASP A 600 -3.90 -15.54 2.78
N MET A 601 -3.61 -14.86 1.67
CA MET A 601 -2.69 -13.72 1.48
C MET A 601 -1.20 -14.07 1.44
N GLU A 602 -0.84 -15.35 1.53
CA GLU A 602 0.53 -15.83 1.73
C GLU A 602 1.10 -16.59 0.51
N GLY A 603 0.34 -16.69 -0.59
CA GLY A 603 0.77 -17.38 -1.81
C GLY A 603 1.40 -16.48 -2.87
N GLY A 604 2.12 -17.15 -3.78
CA GLY A 604 2.79 -16.54 -4.92
C GLY A 604 3.22 -17.58 -5.95
N PRO A 605 3.76 -17.18 -7.10
CA PRO A 605 4.02 -18.07 -8.23
C PRO A 605 5.32 -18.91 -8.08
N GLY A 606 5.99 -18.82 -6.92
CA GLY A 606 7.25 -19.51 -6.64
C GLY A 606 8.50 -18.80 -7.17
N TYR A 607 8.36 -17.57 -7.66
CA TYR A 607 9.44 -16.70 -8.11
C TYR A 607 9.06 -15.24 -7.91
N ALA A 608 10.06 -14.35 -8.00
CA ALA A 608 9.88 -12.91 -7.95
C ALA A 608 10.23 -12.25 -9.29
N ILE A 609 9.56 -11.14 -9.56
CA ILE A 609 9.90 -10.18 -10.61
C ILE A 609 10.26 -8.83 -9.96
N ARG A 610 11.09 -8.05 -10.64
CA ARG A 610 11.50 -6.73 -10.17
C ARG A 610 10.36 -5.74 -10.20
N ASP A 611 10.58 -4.64 -9.51
CA ASP A 611 9.74 -3.47 -9.66
C ASP A 611 10.04 -2.75 -11.00
N GLU A 612 8.99 -2.44 -11.75
CA GLU A 612 9.02 -1.64 -12.97
C GLU A 612 8.50 -0.23 -12.68
N ILE A 613 9.13 0.39 -11.69
CA ILE A 613 8.82 1.74 -11.24
C ILE A 613 8.76 2.70 -12.44
N ASN A 614 7.68 3.48 -12.53
CA ASN A 614 7.37 4.34 -13.67
C ASN A 614 6.74 5.67 -13.20
N LEU A 615 6.58 6.63 -14.13
CA LEU A 615 6.08 7.97 -13.84
C LEU A 615 4.55 8.03 -13.66
N GLN A 616 3.85 6.90 -13.84
CA GLN A 616 2.41 6.83 -13.60
C GLN A 616 2.10 7.14 -12.13
N LYS A 617 0.93 7.74 -11.88
CA LYS A 617 0.47 8.09 -10.54
C LYS A 617 -0.67 7.16 -10.11
N TYR A 618 -0.72 6.80 -8.84
CA TYR A 618 -1.80 5.99 -8.25
C TYR A 618 -3.03 6.86 -8.04
N THR A 619 -3.72 7.21 -9.13
CA THR A 619 -5.09 7.73 -9.06
C THR A 619 -6.05 6.61 -8.66
N ARG A 620 -7.33 6.93 -8.47
CA ARG A 620 -8.39 5.90 -8.46
C ARG A 620 -8.31 5.05 -9.74
N ALA A 621 -8.69 3.77 -9.65
CA ALA A 621 -8.65 2.79 -10.74
C ALA A 621 -7.24 2.37 -11.22
N ALA A 622 -6.19 2.67 -10.47
CA ALA A 622 -4.84 2.20 -10.74
C ALA A 622 -4.69 0.73 -10.32
N VAL A 623 -4.07 -0.09 -11.18
CA VAL A 623 -3.74 -1.49 -10.90
C VAL A 623 -2.24 -1.59 -10.61
N GLY A 624 -1.90 -2.03 -9.39
CA GLY A 624 -0.54 -2.12 -8.89
C GLY A 624 -0.13 -3.54 -8.51
N MET A 625 1.16 -3.85 -8.64
CA MET A 625 1.74 -5.12 -8.17
C MET A 625 1.91 -5.08 -6.65
N ALA A 626 1.42 -6.10 -5.93
CA ALA A 626 1.63 -6.20 -4.49
C ALA A 626 3.04 -6.74 -4.20
N LEU A 627 3.67 -6.25 -3.14
CA LEU A 627 5.07 -6.52 -2.80
C LEU A 627 5.20 -6.87 -1.31
N SER A 628 6.08 -7.83 -1.00
CA SER A 628 6.58 -8.14 0.35
C SER A 628 7.94 -7.45 0.64
N GLY A 629 8.30 -6.47 -0.20
CA GLY A 629 9.56 -5.72 -0.20
C GLY A 629 10.00 -5.39 -1.64
N PRO A 630 11.03 -4.56 -1.84
CA PRO A 630 11.49 -4.19 -3.18
C PRO A 630 11.85 -5.41 -4.05
N ASP A 631 11.42 -5.46 -5.30
CA ASP A 631 11.68 -6.59 -6.22
C ASP A 631 11.11 -7.95 -5.75
N THR A 632 9.90 -7.93 -5.19
CA THR A 632 9.19 -9.16 -4.78
C THR A 632 7.83 -9.31 -5.46
N GLY A 633 7.62 -8.62 -6.58
CA GLY A 633 6.42 -8.78 -7.38
C GLY A 633 6.26 -10.24 -7.84
N GLY A 634 5.04 -10.65 -8.09
CA GLY A 634 4.74 -12.04 -8.47
C GLY A 634 3.35 -12.12 -9.09
N SER A 635 2.41 -12.72 -8.37
CA SER A 635 1.03 -12.91 -8.84
C SER A 635 0.03 -11.95 -8.18
N GLN A 636 0.31 -11.49 -6.96
CA GLN A 636 -0.63 -10.68 -6.20
C GLN A 636 -0.66 -9.24 -6.71
N PHE A 637 -1.85 -8.67 -6.88
CA PHE A 637 -2.05 -7.30 -7.36
C PHE A 637 -3.17 -6.62 -6.59
N PHE A 638 -3.22 -5.29 -6.70
CA PHE A 638 -4.24 -4.48 -6.06
C PHE A 638 -4.83 -3.43 -7.01
N ILE A 639 -6.05 -2.99 -6.72
CA ILE A 639 -6.78 -1.95 -7.44
C ILE A 639 -7.13 -0.83 -6.45
N THR A 640 -6.81 0.42 -6.76
CA THR A 640 -7.06 1.57 -5.88
C THR A 640 -8.51 2.07 -5.92
N HIS A 641 -9.12 2.26 -4.74
CA HIS A 641 -10.44 2.90 -4.61
C HIS A 641 -10.38 4.43 -4.74
N SER A 642 -9.27 5.04 -4.34
CA SER A 642 -9.10 6.50 -4.32
C SER A 642 -7.62 6.82 -4.61
N PRO A 643 -7.25 8.09 -4.86
CA PRO A 643 -5.86 8.45 -5.07
C PRO A 643 -4.94 8.03 -3.90
N GLN A 644 -3.83 7.37 -4.22
CA GLN A 644 -2.80 6.91 -3.27
C GLN A 644 -1.39 7.45 -3.57
N PRO A 645 -1.15 8.78 -3.55
CA PRO A 645 0.14 9.37 -3.90
C PRO A 645 1.37 8.86 -3.13
N HIS A 646 1.16 8.26 -1.95
CA HIS A 646 2.27 7.70 -1.17
C HIS A 646 2.84 6.41 -1.75
N LEU A 647 2.13 5.76 -2.68
CA LEU A 647 2.59 4.59 -3.43
C LEU A 647 3.37 4.98 -4.71
N ASP A 648 3.26 6.24 -5.14
CA ASP A 648 3.88 6.74 -6.38
C ASP A 648 5.40 6.53 -6.35
N GLY A 649 5.89 5.86 -7.38
CA GLY A 649 7.30 5.53 -7.52
C GLY A 649 7.84 4.52 -6.50
N GLY A 650 7.00 3.86 -5.70
CA GLY A 650 7.39 2.78 -4.79
C GLY A 650 6.80 1.41 -5.15
N TYR A 651 5.84 1.38 -6.06
CA TYR A 651 5.17 0.17 -6.55
C TYR A 651 4.99 0.25 -8.07
N THR A 652 5.00 -0.90 -8.75
CA THR A 652 4.72 -0.98 -10.18
C THR A 652 3.25 -0.73 -10.46
N ILE A 653 2.94 0.29 -11.24
CA ILE A 653 1.63 0.44 -11.90
C ILE A 653 1.70 -0.27 -13.24
N PHE A 654 0.86 -1.29 -13.44
CA PHE A 654 0.86 -2.08 -14.67
C PHE A 654 -0.48 -2.07 -15.41
N GLY A 655 -1.50 -1.39 -14.87
CA GLY A 655 -2.81 -1.29 -15.51
C GLY A 655 -3.71 -0.19 -14.99
N ARG A 656 -4.82 0.01 -15.70
CA ARG A 656 -5.92 0.91 -15.35
C ARG A 656 -7.25 0.20 -15.54
N VAL A 657 -8.12 0.26 -14.54
CA VAL A 657 -9.50 -0.22 -14.69
C VAL A 657 -10.24 0.73 -15.63
N THR A 658 -10.76 0.19 -16.74
CA THR A 658 -11.53 0.92 -17.76
C THR A 658 -13.04 0.71 -17.61
N ALA A 659 -13.47 -0.40 -17.02
CA ALA A 659 -14.88 -0.66 -16.70
C ALA A 659 -15.01 -1.53 -15.43
N GLY A 660 -16.13 -1.39 -14.71
CA GLY A 660 -16.42 -2.16 -13.49
C GLY A 660 -16.03 -1.48 -12.18
N MET A 661 -15.53 -0.23 -12.20
CA MET A 661 -15.07 0.47 -10.99
C MET A 661 -16.19 0.61 -9.93
N THR A 662 -17.30 1.28 -10.25
CA THR A 662 -18.38 1.50 -9.27
C THR A 662 -19.27 0.29 -9.06
N ALA A 663 -19.54 -0.48 -10.12
CA ALA A 663 -20.46 -1.62 -10.06
C ALA A 663 -19.83 -2.89 -9.45
N VAL A 664 -18.50 -3.04 -9.51
CA VAL A 664 -17.81 -4.26 -9.07
C VAL A 664 -16.70 -3.93 -8.07
N VAL A 665 -15.71 -3.10 -8.41
CA VAL A 665 -14.55 -2.82 -7.53
C VAL A 665 -14.98 -2.20 -6.21
N ASP A 666 -15.76 -1.11 -6.23
CA ASP A 666 -16.26 -0.47 -5.01
C ASP A 666 -17.22 -1.36 -4.21
N GLN A 667 -17.84 -2.35 -4.87
CA GLN A 667 -18.77 -3.28 -4.25
C GLN A 667 -18.10 -4.55 -3.74
N THR A 668 -16.79 -4.72 -3.99
CA THR A 668 -16.06 -5.94 -3.68
C THR A 668 -15.94 -6.11 -2.17
N GLU A 669 -16.35 -7.27 -1.69
CA GLU A 669 -16.20 -7.70 -0.30
C GLU A 669 -15.08 -8.73 -0.17
N ARG A 670 -14.56 -8.90 1.04
CA ARG A 670 -13.53 -9.92 1.28
C ARG A 670 -14.06 -11.31 0.90
N GLY A 671 -13.26 -12.01 0.11
CA GLY A 671 -13.56 -13.38 -0.33
C GLY A 671 -14.40 -13.45 -1.60
N ASP A 672 -14.78 -12.32 -2.20
CA ASP A 672 -15.37 -12.30 -3.53
C ASP A 672 -14.44 -13.01 -4.53
N ARG A 673 -15.01 -13.94 -5.29
CA ARG A 673 -14.26 -14.91 -6.09
C ARG A 673 -14.00 -14.39 -7.50
N VAL A 674 -12.79 -14.67 -7.96
CA VAL A 674 -12.39 -14.61 -9.37
C VAL A 674 -12.67 -15.98 -9.97
N GLU A 675 -13.52 -16.00 -10.99
CA GLU A 675 -13.84 -17.21 -11.75
C GLU A 675 -12.69 -17.53 -12.71
N THR A 676 -12.27 -16.53 -13.49
CA THR A 676 -11.10 -16.61 -14.37
C THR A 676 -10.65 -15.21 -14.78
N ILE A 677 -9.44 -15.10 -15.32
CA ILE A 677 -8.95 -13.87 -15.96
C ILE A 677 -8.66 -14.19 -17.42
N THR A 678 -9.19 -13.37 -18.33
CA THR A 678 -8.94 -13.47 -19.78
C THR A 678 -8.03 -12.33 -20.24
N ILE A 679 -7.19 -12.63 -21.23
CA ILE A 679 -6.33 -11.69 -21.95
C ILE A 679 -6.78 -11.74 -23.41
N ASP A 680 -6.76 -10.59 -24.09
CA ASP A 680 -7.08 -10.50 -25.52
C ASP A 680 -6.13 -11.26 -26.47
#